data_AF-A0A158RCH8-F1
#
_entry.id   AF-A0A158RCH8-F1
#
_cell.length_a   1.000
_cell.length_b   1.000
_cell.length_c   1.000
_cell.angle_alpha   90.00
_cell.angle_beta   90.00
_cell.angle_gamma   90.00
#
_symmetry.space_group_name_H-M   'P 1'
#
loop_
_entity.id
_entity.type
_entity.pdbx_description
1 polymer ?
#
loop_
_entity_poly.entity_id
_entity_poly.type
_entity_poly.pdbx_seq_one_letter_code
_entity_poly.pdbx_strand_id
1 'polypeptide(L)'
;MQVSYILHHLASCHPDDLRYRATIQKSLRILEEQEGYLKDFGIGKHQFYPRDVSDEEYVRRYLIIGNTHGAYYSRQRDFEETILPELGYIIARGNGLMIIKLILEFAQSGQAPKVEPLLIALAHCARFQVRDTQSKKKLPWDAKNDEEKLFPDDLCHDIRPAMESYYQKCLQHVALHCVHRICTDPIKLFKFINYCKSVSKSTALKKESKGWGRALRATVIKWYYNKSPERLAVLVTKYRNRTFFSHRDLFCLSHIRPKLTFSRENNYWKHYEDYEGIVQYVARGGERTRKMKQETFEVRQWKRSRLNPEELQRLEQGFDELNIKRNEKLKVIEAVVEKYRIKEKQKAVPVKNARDYIEAFDKFRYMNFQDEEEAVRLILQYGFEKEHVPLELLGSKKVWGAMLRNMPIRTLLANMGIMGSLELFSWNSNVFDELSETMNSIDAFFNSGDEIYTDFAGDSPAQLVVRRLSDSVKLEAAGFDPLELLFAKASYEYGQAPRGKYYWKPDVHIQKAFDSAFYKSLGGFPATGKRYLLSIDISESMDSFVNGAMLTYSQVAVAYALSLLQNEPNVNIVAFCSNLTPLEWKKDMSISECLSVAKTLKYGTVDCCHPMYWAIENAVEVDAFVIFTDINVLIKTVKPSDAIKIYREQMKIPNAKLVVVSMKDFALSMITSNDPDILIVCGVNSTIIKVINSFIDNFGVARP
;
A
#
# COMPACT_ATOMS: atom_id res chain seq x y z
N MET A 1 5.88 -20.02 -0.33
CA MET A 1 5.70 -20.03 -1.81
C MET A 1 6.81 -20.80 -2.58
N GLN A 2 6.49 -21.65 -3.57
CA GLN A 2 7.49 -22.38 -4.40
C GLN A 2 8.15 -21.47 -5.47
N VAL A 3 9.41 -21.74 -5.83
CA VAL A 3 10.17 -20.93 -6.83
C VAL A 3 9.57 -21.00 -8.23
N SER A 4 9.03 -22.15 -8.62
CA SER A 4 8.27 -22.36 -9.87
C SER A 4 7.11 -21.37 -9.99
N TYR A 5 6.37 -21.18 -8.90
CA TYR A 5 5.26 -20.24 -8.83
C TYR A 5 5.74 -18.79 -8.92
N ILE A 6 6.82 -18.41 -8.22
CA ILE A 6 7.40 -17.06 -8.30
C ILE A 6 7.84 -16.76 -9.73
N LEU A 7 8.51 -17.71 -10.38
CA LEU A 7 8.92 -17.57 -11.77
C LEU A 7 7.71 -17.31 -12.68
N HIS A 8 6.65 -18.13 -12.57
CA HIS A 8 5.44 -17.94 -13.35
C HIS A 8 4.76 -16.58 -13.07
N HIS A 9 4.66 -16.21 -11.79
CA HIS A 9 4.02 -14.97 -11.35
C HIS A 9 4.77 -13.72 -11.81
N LEU A 10 6.10 -13.71 -11.76
CA LEU A 10 6.91 -12.59 -12.23
C LEU A 10 7.05 -12.59 -13.76
N ALA A 11 7.18 -13.75 -14.41
CA ALA A 11 7.27 -13.85 -15.87
C ALA A 11 6.01 -13.36 -16.57
N SER A 12 4.84 -13.58 -15.98
CA SER A 12 3.56 -13.10 -16.52
C SER A 12 3.40 -11.58 -16.50
N CYS A 13 4.29 -10.82 -15.85
CA CYS A 13 4.32 -9.35 -16.01
C CYS A 13 4.75 -8.92 -17.42
N HIS A 14 5.53 -9.76 -18.10
CA HIS A 14 6.13 -9.46 -19.40
C HIS A 14 6.22 -10.75 -20.24
N PRO A 15 5.08 -11.25 -20.74
CA PRO A 15 5.05 -12.50 -21.50
C PRO A 15 5.99 -12.47 -22.72
N ASP A 16 6.13 -11.29 -23.35
CA ASP A 16 6.82 -11.10 -24.63
C ASP A 16 8.33 -10.82 -24.50
N ASP A 17 8.87 -10.72 -23.27
CA ASP A 17 10.29 -10.43 -23.03
C ASP A 17 11.04 -11.68 -22.57
N LEU A 18 11.51 -12.46 -23.54
CA LEU A 18 12.27 -13.70 -23.29
C LEU A 18 13.55 -13.46 -22.48
N ARG A 19 14.23 -12.33 -22.68
CA ARG A 19 15.44 -11.98 -21.93
C ARG A 19 15.13 -11.73 -20.46
N TYR A 20 14.01 -11.06 -20.19
CA TYR A 20 13.51 -10.83 -18.83
C TYR A 20 13.19 -12.16 -18.13
N ARG A 21 12.46 -13.06 -18.81
CA ARG A 21 12.13 -14.39 -18.28
C ARG A 21 13.37 -15.23 -17.99
N ALA A 22 14.31 -15.29 -18.93
CA ALA A 22 15.58 -16.00 -18.75
C ALA A 22 16.42 -15.42 -17.60
N THR A 23 16.42 -14.09 -17.43
CA THR A 23 17.15 -13.42 -16.34
C THR A 23 16.55 -13.77 -14.98
N ILE A 24 15.21 -13.77 -14.85
CA ILE A 24 14.53 -14.16 -13.62
C ILE A 24 14.79 -15.62 -13.31
N GLN A 25 14.60 -16.51 -14.29
CA GLN A 25 14.80 -17.95 -14.10
C GLN A 25 16.22 -18.25 -13.64
N LYS A 26 17.22 -17.66 -14.30
CA LYS A 26 18.63 -17.79 -13.91
C LYS A 26 18.85 -17.28 -12.49
N SER A 27 18.37 -16.08 -12.18
CA SER A 27 18.57 -15.45 -10.86
C SER A 27 17.90 -16.25 -9.73
N LEU A 28 16.67 -16.73 -9.95
CA LEU A 28 15.93 -17.55 -8.98
C LEU A 28 16.60 -18.89 -8.73
N ARG A 29 17.04 -19.60 -9.78
CA ARG A 29 17.76 -20.86 -9.65
C ARG A 29 19.02 -20.69 -8.81
N ILE A 30 19.80 -19.64 -9.08
CA ILE A 30 21.01 -19.35 -8.30
C ILE A 30 20.65 -19.11 -6.84
N LEU A 31 19.66 -18.25 -6.56
CA LEU A 31 19.24 -17.95 -5.20
C LEU A 31 18.71 -19.18 -4.44
N GLU A 32 18.02 -20.09 -5.14
CA GLU A 32 17.52 -21.34 -4.58
C GLU A 32 18.66 -22.33 -4.27
N GLU A 33 19.62 -22.48 -5.19
CA GLU A 33 20.84 -23.25 -4.95
C GLU A 33 21.58 -22.71 -3.72
N GLN A 34 21.72 -21.38 -3.58
CA GLN A 34 22.33 -20.76 -2.40
C GLN A 34 21.57 -21.05 -1.09
N GLU A 35 20.25 -20.94 -1.11
CA GLU A 35 19.41 -21.26 0.05
C GLU A 35 19.55 -22.74 0.46
N GLY A 36 19.72 -23.65 -0.52
CA GLY A 36 20.00 -25.07 -0.30
C GLY A 36 21.36 -25.30 0.37
N TYR A 37 22.44 -24.75 -0.19
CA TYR A 37 23.78 -24.88 0.38
C TYR A 37 23.85 -24.39 1.84
N LEU A 38 23.25 -23.25 2.16
CA LEU A 38 23.24 -22.71 3.53
C LEU A 38 22.55 -23.66 4.53
N LYS A 39 21.50 -24.36 4.10
CA LYS A 39 20.80 -25.36 4.93
C LYS A 39 21.67 -26.60 5.16
N ASP A 40 22.35 -27.08 4.13
CA ASP A 40 23.18 -28.30 4.19
C ASP A 40 24.42 -28.11 5.07
N PHE A 41 25.06 -26.94 5.02
CA PHE A 41 26.24 -26.62 5.85
C PHE A 41 25.91 -26.17 7.28
N GLY A 42 24.62 -26.08 7.65
CA GLY A 42 24.21 -25.59 8.98
C GLY A 42 24.59 -24.12 9.24
N ILE A 43 24.96 -23.35 8.20
CA ILE A 43 25.30 -21.91 8.21
C ILE A 43 23.98 -21.14 8.37
N GLY A 44 23.40 -21.29 9.55
CA GLY A 44 21.99 -21.06 9.83
C GLY A 44 21.75 -21.07 11.33
N LYS A 45 22.42 -21.99 12.03
CA LYS A 45 22.22 -22.28 13.47
C LYS A 45 22.85 -21.27 14.42
N HIS A 46 23.92 -20.58 14.02
CA HIS A 46 24.52 -19.54 14.85
C HIS A 46 23.80 -18.20 14.64
N GLN A 47 22.90 -17.87 15.56
CA GLN A 47 22.38 -16.53 15.75
C GLN A 47 23.49 -15.66 16.35
N PHE A 48 24.05 -14.72 15.57
CA PHE A 48 25.00 -13.74 16.12
C PHE A 48 24.29 -12.61 16.91
N TYR A 49 22.99 -12.44 16.68
CA TYR A 49 22.10 -11.67 17.54
C TYR A 49 21.16 -12.64 18.25
N PRO A 50 21.18 -12.76 19.59
CA PRO A 50 20.24 -13.61 20.31
C PRO A 50 18.83 -13.11 20.02
N ARG A 51 18.06 -13.90 19.29
CA ARG A 51 16.65 -13.62 19.00
C ARG A 51 15.86 -14.86 19.38
N ASP A 52 14.80 -14.65 20.15
CA ASP A 52 13.90 -15.73 20.57
C ASP A 52 13.08 -16.31 19.40
N VAL A 53 13.21 -15.76 18.19
CA VAL A 53 12.45 -16.12 16.98
C VAL A 53 13.34 -16.38 15.78
N SER A 54 12.84 -17.18 14.83
CA SER A 54 13.52 -17.48 13.56
C SER A 54 13.60 -16.25 12.62
N ASP A 55 14.53 -16.27 11.67
CA ASP A 55 14.64 -15.21 10.63
C ASP A 55 13.36 -15.07 9.80
N GLU A 56 12.67 -16.19 9.51
CA GLU A 56 11.42 -16.19 8.78
C GLU A 56 10.30 -15.53 9.58
N GLU A 57 10.15 -15.90 10.84
CA GLU A 57 9.16 -15.33 11.75
C GLU A 57 9.42 -13.84 11.99
N TYR A 58 10.68 -13.44 12.14
CA TYR A 58 11.08 -12.05 12.23
C TYR A 58 10.58 -11.23 11.02
N VAL A 59 10.78 -11.75 9.80
CA VAL A 59 10.34 -11.03 8.60
C VAL A 59 8.82 -10.99 8.50
N ARG A 60 8.11 -12.08 8.85
CA ARG A 60 6.64 -12.07 8.89
C ARG A 60 6.10 -11.04 9.89
N ARG A 61 6.66 -10.98 11.09
CA ARG A 61 6.36 -9.96 12.12
C ARG A 61 6.56 -8.56 11.57
N TYR A 62 7.73 -8.29 10.97
CA TYR A 62 8.02 -6.99 10.39
C TYR A 62 7.05 -6.60 9.27
N LEU A 63 6.70 -7.53 8.37
CA LEU A 63 5.79 -7.25 7.25
C LEU A 63 4.37 -6.90 7.70
N ILE A 64 3.90 -7.44 8.83
CA ILE A 64 2.57 -7.16 9.38
C ILE A 64 2.59 -5.96 10.34
N ILE A 65 3.46 -6.01 11.34
CA ILE A 65 3.50 -5.03 12.45
C ILE A 65 4.21 -3.75 12.01
N GLY A 66 5.24 -3.89 11.19
CA GLY A 66 6.09 -2.79 10.76
C GLY A 66 7.27 -2.48 11.69
N ASN A 67 7.41 -3.23 12.79
CA ASN A 67 8.56 -3.23 13.67
C ASN A 67 8.72 -4.60 14.35
N THR A 68 9.69 -4.70 15.24
CA THR A 68 10.17 -5.93 15.85
C THR A 68 9.86 -6.04 17.34
N HIS A 69 9.46 -4.94 17.97
CA HIS A 69 9.24 -4.83 19.42
C HIS A 69 7.84 -5.31 19.88
N GLY A 70 7.12 -6.04 19.01
CA GLY A 70 5.77 -6.53 19.33
C GLY A 70 4.74 -5.42 19.53
N ALA A 71 4.95 -4.22 18.97
CA ALA A 71 4.05 -3.08 19.13
C ALA A 71 3.51 -2.60 17.78
N TYR A 72 2.22 -2.82 17.49
CA TYR A 72 1.57 -2.33 16.29
C TYR A 72 0.96 -0.94 16.50
N TYR A 73 1.41 0.04 15.73
CA TYR A 73 0.87 1.41 15.78
C TYR A 73 -0.15 1.65 14.68
N SER A 74 -1.41 1.90 15.04
CA SER A 74 -2.49 2.13 14.08
C SER A 74 -2.27 3.38 13.20
N ARG A 75 -1.67 4.44 13.75
CA ARG A 75 -1.44 5.76 13.13
C ARG A 75 0.04 6.12 12.93
N GLN A 76 0.87 5.13 12.62
CA GLN A 76 2.29 5.40 12.34
C GLN A 76 2.41 6.27 11.08
N ARG A 77 2.74 7.55 11.27
CA ARG A 77 2.79 8.53 10.16
C ARG A 77 4.05 8.37 9.31
N ASP A 78 5.18 8.03 9.94
CA ASP A 78 6.44 7.76 9.27
C ASP A 78 7.11 6.55 9.95
N PHE A 79 7.66 5.63 9.14
CA PHE A 79 8.57 4.61 9.63
C PHE A 79 9.89 5.30 9.92
N GLU A 80 10.10 5.66 11.20
CA GLU A 80 11.28 6.39 11.68
C GLU A 80 12.58 5.70 11.24
N GLU A 81 12.58 4.37 11.23
CA GLU A 81 13.68 3.54 10.75
C GLU A 81 13.40 2.95 9.37
N THR A 82 13.85 3.65 8.32
CA THR A 82 13.90 3.08 6.96
C THR A 82 15.01 2.02 6.82
N ILE A 83 15.97 2.00 7.74
CA ILE A 83 17.13 1.11 7.73
C ILE A 83 16.91 0.06 8.80
N LEU A 84 16.99 -1.21 8.43
CA LEU A 84 16.76 -2.34 9.32
C LEU A 84 18.03 -3.20 9.30
N PRO A 85 18.94 -3.03 10.27
CA PRO A 85 20.18 -3.79 10.35
C PRO A 85 19.96 -5.31 10.25
N GLU A 86 18.88 -5.81 10.83
CA GLU A 86 18.50 -7.21 10.87
C GLU A 86 18.10 -7.74 9.48
N LEU A 87 17.36 -6.95 8.68
CA LEU A 87 17.09 -7.33 7.29
C LEU A 87 18.40 -7.35 6.50
N GLY A 88 19.29 -6.39 6.74
CA GLY A 88 20.63 -6.36 6.18
C GLY A 88 21.43 -7.63 6.52
N TYR A 89 21.35 -8.08 7.77
CA TYR A 89 22.00 -9.30 8.24
C TYR A 89 21.45 -10.56 7.56
N ILE A 90 20.12 -10.70 7.49
CA ILE A 90 19.46 -11.83 6.78
C ILE A 90 19.89 -11.84 5.31
N ILE A 91 19.94 -10.67 4.66
CA ILE A 91 20.41 -10.55 3.28
C ILE A 91 21.88 -10.96 3.17
N ALA A 92 22.76 -10.47 4.04
CA ALA A 92 24.20 -10.74 4.02
C ALA A 92 24.52 -12.25 4.20
N ARG A 93 23.66 -12.99 4.91
CA ARG A 93 23.78 -14.44 5.08
C ARG A 93 23.34 -15.26 3.87
N GLY A 94 22.74 -14.64 2.85
CA GLY A 94 22.22 -15.35 1.68
C GLY A 94 20.71 -15.67 1.71
N ASN A 95 19.99 -15.27 2.76
CA ASN A 95 18.57 -15.58 2.95
C ASN A 95 17.61 -14.53 2.33
N GLY A 96 18.07 -13.71 1.38
CA GLY A 96 17.25 -12.68 0.74
C GLY A 96 16.10 -13.24 -0.11
N LEU A 97 16.23 -14.46 -0.64
CA LEU A 97 15.14 -15.12 -1.37
C LEU A 97 13.93 -15.41 -0.47
N MET A 98 14.16 -15.77 0.79
CA MET A 98 13.11 -15.96 1.79
C MET A 98 12.32 -14.66 2.00
N ILE A 99 13.01 -13.51 2.08
CA ILE A 99 12.35 -12.20 2.21
C ILE A 99 11.46 -11.93 0.99
N ILE A 100 11.95 -12.17 -0.23
CA ILE A 100 11.16 -11.98 -1.47
C ILE A 100 9.94 -12.91 -1.51
N LYS A 101 10.11 -14.18 -1.13
CA LYS A 101 9.02 -15.16 -1.03
C LYS A 101 7.90 -14.62 -0.14
N LEU A 102 8.23 -14.18 1.08
CA LEU A 102 7.27 -13.62 2.02
C LEU A 102 6.62 -12.33 1.49
N ILE A 103 7.40 -11.40 0.93
CA ILE A 103 6.85 -10.16 0.35
C ILE A 103 5.79 -10.48 -0.71
N LEU A 104 6.05 -11.42 -1.62
CA LEU A 104 5.09 -11.81 -2.66
C LEU A 104 3.86 -12.50 -2.07
N GLU A 105 4.04 -13.33 -1.05
CA GLU A 105 2.96 -14.03 -0.34
C GLU A 105 2.00 -13.04 0.33
N PHE A 106 2.54 -12.05 1.05
CA PHE A 106 1.75 -10.98 1.69
C PHE A 106 1.13 -10.01 0.67
N ALA A 107 1.82 -9.71 -0.43
CA ALA A 107 1.28 -8.85 -1.48
C ALA A 107 0.12 -9.51 -2.24
N GLN A 108 0.12 -10.84 -2.38
CA GLN A 108 -0.94 -11.59 -3.06
C GLN A 108 -2.15 -11.84 -2.16
N SER A 109 -1.91 -12.21 -0.90
CA SER A 109 -2.98 -12.48 0.06
C SER A 109 -3.72 -11.23 0.53
N GLY A 110 -3.14 -10.04 0.33
CA GLY A 110 -3.70 -8.78 0.84
C GLY A 110 -3.71 -8.69 2.36
N GLN A 111 -3.00 -9.59 3.05
CA GLN A 111 -2.97 -9.66 4.52
C GLN A 111 -2.11 -8.57 5.16
N ALA A 112 -1.18 -7.96 4.42
CA ALA A 112 -0.34 -6.89 4.93
C ALA A 112 -1.19 -5.65 5.26
N PRO A 113 -1.29 -5.23 6.54
CA PRO A 113 -2.11 -4.08 6.95
C PRO A 113 -1.63 -2.76 6.37
N LYS A 114 -0.31 -2.65 6.16
CA LYS A 114 0.38 -1.47 5.66
C LYS A 114 1.25 -1.86 4.47
N VAL A 115 1.36 -0.97 3.51
CA VAL A 115 2.15 -1.20 2.29
C VAL A 115 3.63 -0.85 2.52
N GLU A 116 3.92 0.03 3.46
CA GLU A 116 5.25 0.55 3.74
C GLU A 116 6.26 -0.53 4.17
N PRO A 117 5.97 -1.45 5.12
CA PRO A 117 6.92 -2.51 5.48
C PRO A 117 7.30 -3.39 4.29
N LEU A 118 6.34 -3.74 3.44
CA LEU A 118 6.58 -4.48 2.19
C LEU A 118 7.54 -3.72 1.26
N LEU A 119 7.33 -2.41 1.07
CA LEU A 119 8.17 -1.60 0.19
C LEU A 119 9.56 -1.36 0.78
N ILE A 120 9.70 -1.22 2.10
CA ILE A 120 10.99 -1.07 2.79
C ILE A 120 11.79 -2.37 2.68
N ALA A 121 11.18 -3.52 2.99
CA ALA A 121 11.83 -4.82 2.85
C ALA A 121 12.25 -5.11 1.40
N LEU A 122 11.40 -4.74 0.43
CA LEU A 122 11.72 -4.83 -0.99
C LEU A 122 12.89 -3.91 -1.39
N ALA A 123 12.94 -2.69 -0.83
CA ALA A 123 14.03 -1.75 -1.07
C ALA A 123 15.36 -2.25 -0.49
N HIS A 124 15.34 -2.91 0.67
CA HIS A 124 16.51 -3.61 1.23
C HIS A 124 17.01 -4.70 0.29
N CYS A 125 16.13 -5.61 -0.17
CA CYS A 125 16.51 -6.65 -1.14
C CYS A 125 17.05 -6.06 -2.45
N ALA A 126 16.55 -4.91 -2.88
CA ALA A 126 16.97 -4.26 -4.12
C ALA A 126 18.29 -3.49 -4.01
N ARG A 127 18.63 -2.94 -2.83
CA ARG A 127 19.66 -1.88 -2.69
C ARG A 127 20.65 -2.06 -1.55
N PHE A 128 20.44 -2.98 -0.61
CA PHE A 128 21.35 -3.20 0.52
C PHE A 128 22.75 -3.57 0.02
N GLN A 129 23.75 -2.75 0.37
CA GLN A 129 25.18 -2.91 0.02
C GLN A 129 25.50 -3.17 -1.46
N VAL A 130 24.58 -2.89 -2.39
CA VAL A 130 24.80 -3.22 -3.80
C VAL A 130 26.00 -2.46 -4.34
N ARG A 131 26.98 -3.23 -4.83
CA ARG A 131 28.21 -2.69 -5.44
C ARG A 131 27.88 -1.77 -6.61
N ASP A 132 28.33 -0.52 -6.51
CA ASP A 132 28.50 0.32 -7.68
C ASP A 132 29.79 -0.14 -8.37
N THR A 133 29.75 -0.42 -9.68
CA THR A 133 30.89 -0.97 -10.44
C THR A 133 32.15 -0.08 -10.46
N GLN A 134 32.13 1.05 -9.74
CA GLN A 134 33.20 2.03 -9.61
C GLN A 134 33.83 2.10 -8.20
N SER A 135 33.32 1.37 -7.20
CA SER A 135 33.86 1.40 -5.83
C SER A 135 35.08 0.50 -5.68
N LYS A 136 36.19 1.04 -5.16
CA LYS A 136 37.43 0.30 -4.82
C LYS A 136 37.50 -0.17 -3.35
N LYS A 137 36.44 0.04 -2.54
CA LYS A 137 36.45 -0.35 -1.12
C LYS A 137 36.41 -1.88 -0.96
N LYS A 138 37.29 -2.39 -0.09
CA LYS A 138 37.32 -3.77 0.41
C LYS A 138 36.10 -4.06 1.27
N LEU A 139 35.70 -5.32 1.32
CA LEU A 139 34.45 -5.72 1.95
C LEU A 139 34.68 -6.23 3.38
N PRO A 140 33.64 -6.43 4.21
CA PRO A 140 33.80 -6.81 5.62
C PRO A 140 34.61 -8.10 5.86
N TRP A 141 34.52 -9.12 4.99
CA TRP A 141 35.39 -10.32 5.07
C TRP A 141 36.83 -10.08 4.59
N ASP A 142 37.11 -8.96 3.92
CA ASP A 142 38.46 -8.54 3.56
C ASP A 142 39.11 -7.68 4.67
N ALA A 143 38.41 -7.47 5.79
CA ALA A 143 38.93 -6.81 6.98
C ALA A 143 39.92 -7.71 7.71
N LYS A 144 40.99 -7.10 8.26
CA LYS A 144 42.01 -7.82 9.03
C LYS A 144 41.62 -8.03 10.49
N ASN A 145 40.63 -7.29 10.99
CA ASN A 145 40.15 -7.37 12.37
C ASN A 145 39.05 -8.43 12.47
N ASP A 146 39.19 -9.36 13.41
CA ASP A 146 38.23 -10.46 13.58
C ASP A 146 36.85 -9.99 14.06
N GLU A 147 36.77 -8.87 14.78
CA GLU A 147 35.50 -8.25 15.20
C GLU A 147 34.68 -7.66 14.03
N GLU A 148 35.32 -7.40 12.87
CA GLU A 148 34.66 -6.91 11.66
C GLU A 148 34.30 -8.04 10.67
N LYS A 149 34.76 -9.28 10.95
CA LYS A 149 34.49 -10.46 10.12
C LYS A 149 33.16 -11.10 10.51
N LEU A 150 32.29 -11.33 9.53
CA LEU A 150 31.01 -12.01 9.75
C LEU A 150 31.13 -13.55 9.87
N PHE A 151 32.24 -14.15 9.43
CA PHE A 151 32.45 -15.61 9.42
C PHE A 151 33.94 -15.96 9.63
N PRO A 152 34.25 -17.18 10.12
CA PRO A 152 35.63 -17.70 10.21
C PRO A 152 36.36 -17.71 8.86
N ASP A 153 37.69 -17.53 8.86
CA ASP A 153 38.51 -17.34 7.66
C ASP A 153 38.45 -18.53 6.68
N ASP A 154 38.38 -19.76 7.19
CA ASP A 154 38.35 -20.99 6.39
C ASP A 154 37.05 -21.08 5.56
N LEU A 155 35.90 -20.78 6.18
CA LEU A 155 34.60 -20.74 5.51
C LEU A 155 34.49 -19.56 4.52
N CYS A 156 35.14 -18.45 4.87
CA CYS A 156 35.22 -17.24 4.08
C CYS A 156 36.03 -17.40 2.78
N HIS A 157 36.93 -18.38 2.67
CA HIS A 157 37.79 -18.58 1.51
C HIS A 157 37.07 -19.33 0.38
N ASP A 158 36.31 -20.37 0.71
CA ASP A 158 35.67 -21.27 -0.25
C ASP A 158 34.40 -20.69 -0.90
N ILE A 159 33.73 -19.76 -0.20
CA ILE A 159 32.40 -19.22 -0.54
C ILE A 159 32.50 -17.81 -1.21
N ARG A 160 33.64 -17.11 -1.02
CA ARG A 160 33.85 -15.67 -1.31
C ARG A 160 33.60 -15.21 -2.75
N PRO A 161 34.21 -15.83 -3.78
CA PRO A 161 34.32 -15.16 -5.09
C PRO A 161 33.02 -15.24 -5.91
N ALA A 162 32.21 -16.28 -5.68
CA ALA A 162 30.97 -16.52 -6.41
C ALA A 162 29.75 -15.91 -5.72
N MET A 163 29.69 -15.88 -4.38
CA MET A 163 28.46 -15.55 -3.68
C MET A 163 28.24 -14.04 -3.60
N GLU A 164 29.16 -13.26 -3.07
CA GLU A 164 29.03 -11.80 -2.87
C GLU A 164 28.41 -10.99 -4.04
N SER A 165 29.13 -10.92 -5.17
CA SER A 165 28.74 -10.06 -6.28
C SER A 165 27.63 -10.67 -7.12
N TYR A 166 27.49 -12.00 -7.12
CA TYR A 166 26.54 -12.70 -7.95
C TYR A 166 25.19 -12.88 -7.24
N TYR A 167 25.21 -13.24 -5.94
CA TYR A 167 24.03 -13.27 -5.08
C TYR A 167 23.39 -11.88 -4.99
N GLN A 168 24.14 -10.83 -4.63
CA GLN A 168 23.58 -9.48 -4.52
C GLN A 168 22.99 -9.02 -5.86
N LYS A 169 23.63 -9.35 -6.99
CA LYS A 169 23.11 -9.03 -8.32
C LYS A 169 21.83 -9.80 -8.65
N CYS A 170 21.77 -11.10 -8.35
CA CYS A 170 20.59 -11.93 -8.55
C CYS A 170 19.43 -11.47 -7.65
N LEU A 171 19.70 -11.21 -6.37
CA LEU A 171 18.73 -10.68 -5.42
C LEU A 171 18.19 -9.33 -5.87
N GLN A 172 19.07 -8.40 -6.27
CA GLN A 172 18.66 -7.12 -6.82
C GLN A 172 17.78 -7.28 -8.05
N HIS A 173 18.14 -8.16 -8.99
CA HIS A 173 17.32 -8.41 -10.17
C HIS A 173 15.93 -8.88 -9.77
N VAL A 174 15.82 -9.95 -8.98
CA VAL A 174 14.52 -10.51 -8.57
C VAL A 174 13.69 -9.48 -7.79
N ALA A 175 14.28 -8.73 -6.86
CA ALA A 175 13.59 -7.68 -6.11
C ALA A 175 13.06 -6.58 -7.04
N LEU A 176 13.88 -6.10 -7.98
CA LEU A 176 13.47 -5.10 -8.98
C LEU A 176 12.42 -5.64 -9.97
N HIS A 177 12.38 -6.94 -10.21
CA HIS A 177 11.31 -7.58 -10.98
C HIS A 177 9.98 -7.55 -10.22
N CYS A 178 10.00 -7.82 -8.91
CA CYS A 178 8.81 -7.77 -8.04
C CYS A 178 8.13 -6.40 -8.02
N VAL A 179 8.86 -5.30 -8.28
CA VAL A 179 8.31 -3.93 -8.38
C VAL A 179 7.14 -3.85 -9.37
N HIS A 180 7.17 -4.60 -10.47
CA HIS A 180 6.12 -4.55 -11.50
C HIS A 180 4.80 -5.17 -11.02
N ARG A 181 4.86 -6.06 -10.02
CA ARG A 181 3.69 -6.65 -9.35
C ARG A 181 3.22 -5.82 -8.16
N ILE A 182 4.15 -5.42 -7.29
CA ILE A 182 3.82 -4.79 -6.00
C ILE A 182 3.45 -3.32 -6.18
N CYS A 183 4.23 -2.58 -6.98
CA CYS A 183 3.97 -1.16 -7.24
C CYS A 183 2.97 -1.02 -8.39
N THR A 184 1.69 -1.28 -8.15
CA THR A 184 0.65 -1.17 -9.19
C THR A 184 0.33 0.29 -9.58
N ASP A 185 0.49 1.21 -8.64
CA ASP A 185 0.21 2.64 -8.77
C ASP A 185 1.47 3.53 -8.56
N PRO A 186 1.43 4.79 -9.00
CA PRO A 186 2.54 5.73 -8.83
C PRO A 186 2.91 6.02 -7.37
N ILE A 187 1.95 6.02 -6.43
CA ILE A 187 2.22 6.29 -5.01
C ILE A 187 3.19 5.23 -4.46
N LYS A 188 2.91 3.95 -4.71
CA LYS A 188 3.77 2.84 -4.29
C LYS A 188 5.14 2.93 -4.95
N LEU A 189 5.19 3.27 -6.24
CA LEU A 189 6.47 3.45 -6.97
C LEU A 189 7.30 4.59 -6.37
N PHE A 190 6.70 5.75 -6.10
CA PHE A 190 7.40 6.89 -5.52
C PHE A 190 7.91 6.60 -4.11
N LYS A 191 7.10 5.94 -3.26
CA LYS A 191 7.51 5.45 -1.93
C LYS A 191 8.70 4.50 -2.03
N PHE A 192 8.61 3.48 -2.90
CA PHE A 192 9.68 2.51 -3.12
C PHE A 192 11.01 3.18 -3.54
N ILE A 193 10.96 4.14 -4.47
CA ILE A 193 12.15 4.88 -4.92
C ILE A 193 12.73 5.72 -3.78
N ASN A 194 11.88 6.33 -2.96
CA ASN A 194 12.33 7.06 -1.78
C ASN A 194 13.05 6.14 -0.79
N TYR A 195 12.50 4.96 -0.50
CA TYR A 195 13.16 3.96 0.36
C TYR A 195 14.47 3.44 -0.25
N CYS A 196 14.51 3.17 -1.55
CA CYS A 196 15.74 2.79 -2.27
C CYS A 196 16.85 3.86 -2.12
N LYS A 197 16.47 5.15 -2.17
CA LYS A 197 17.38 6.28 -1.96
C LYS A 197 17.90 6.29 -0.51
N SER A 198 17.02 6.13 0.48
CA SER A 198 17.41 6.06 1.90
C SER A 198 18.34 4.89 2.20
N VAL A 199 17.98 3.68 1.77
CA VAL A 199 18.82 2.47 1.93
C VAL A 199 20.17 2.64 1.25
N SER A 200 20.21 3.18 0.02
CA SER A 200 21.46 3.40 -0.70
C SER A 200 22.34 4.47 -0.04
N LYS A 201 21.76 5.53 0.52
CA LYS A 201 22.53 6.59 1.19
C LYS A 201 23.30 6.04 2.40
N SER A 202 22.68 5.12 3.14
CA SER A 202 23.21 4.62 4.42
C SER A 202 24.04 3.35 4.30
N THR A 203 23.74 2.48 3.32
CA THR A 203 24.40 1.16 3.19
C THR A 203 25.33 1.04 1.99
N ALA A 204 25.35 2.01 1.07
CA ALA A 204 26.21 1.89 -0.10
C ALA A 204 27.70 2.04 0.26
N LEU A 205 28.52 1.23 -0.42
CA LEU A 205 29.99 1.31 -0.33
C LEU A 205 30.53 2.69 -0.77
N LYS A 206 29.80 3.38 -1.65
CA LYS A 206 30.09 4.76 -2.07
C LYS A 206 29.41 5.75 -1.12
N LYS A 207 30.21 6.65 -0.52
CA LYS A 207 29.71 7.76 0.31
C LYS A 207 28.68 8.57 -0.50
N GLU A 208 27.48 8.74 0.06
CA GLU A 208 26.36 9.49 -0.56
C GLU A 208 25.89 8.98 -1.93
N SER A 209 25.78 7.66 -2.11
CA SER A 209 25.16 7.10 -3.31
C SER A 209 23.74 7.65 -3.51
N LYS A 210 23.47 8.22 -4.70
CA LYS A 210 22.14 8.73 -5.08
C LYS A 210 21.12 7.62 -5.35
N GLY A 211 21.52 6.34 -5.30
CA GLY A 211 20.65 5.17 -5.48
C GLY A 211 20.25 4.83 -6.92
N TRP A 212 20.55 5.69 -7.91
CA TRP A 212 20.16 5.51 -9.31
C TRP A 212 21.16 4.67 -10.12
N GLY A 213 21.14 3.34 -9.92
CA GLY A 213 21.91 2.38 -10.71
C GLY A 213 21.29 2.06 -12.08
N ARG A 214 22.06 1.38 -12.96
CA ARG A 214 21.57 0.90 -14.28
C ARG A 214 20.32 0.02 -14.17
N ALA A 215 20.29 -0.88 -13.18
CA ALA A 215 19.18 -1.78 -12.93
C ALA A 215 17.91 -1.02 -12.52
N LEU A 216 18.00 -0.11 -11.54
CA LEU A 216 16.85 0.69 -11.09
C LEU A 216 16.28 1.57 -12.22
N ARG A 217 17.15 2.21 -13.02
CA ARG A 217 16.69 2.97 -14.21
C ARG A 217 15.93 2.09 -15.19
N ALA A 218 16.45 0.90 -15.48
CA ALA A 218 15.80 -0.05 -16.39
C ALA A 218 14.43 -0.50 -15.87
N THR A 219 14.31 -0.74 -14.56
CA THR A 219 13.06 -1.10 -13.90
C THR A 219 12.03 0.03 -13.99
N VAL A 220 12.42 1.26 -13.67
CA VAL A 220 11.50 2.42 -13.76
C VAL A 220 11.03 2.63 -15.20
N ILE A 221 11.93 2.57 -16.19
CA ILE A 221 11.57 2.66 -17.62
C ILE A 221 10.54 1.57 -17.97
N LYS A 222 10.83 0.32 -17.59
CA LYS A 222 9.97 -0.81 -17.92
C LYS A 222 8.60 -0.72 -17.24
N TRP A 223 8.54 -0.19 -16.02
CA TRP A 223 7.30 0.04 -15.30
C TRP A 223 6.32 0.93 -16.08
N TYR A 224 6.81 2.02 -16.67
CA TYR A 224 5.98 2.94 -17.48
C TYR A 224 5.53 2.31 -18.79
N TYR A 225 6.43 1.66 -19.53
CA TYR A 225 6.11 1.03 -20.82
C TYR A 225 5.31 -0.28 -20.67
N ASN A 226 5.11 -0.80 -19.45
CA ASN A 226 4.24 -1.96 -19.21
C ASN A 226 2.76 -1.60 -19.04
N LYS A 227 2.42 -0.31 -18.99
CA LYS A 227 1.04 0.16 -18.90
C LYS A 227 0.53 0.44 -20.30
N SER A 228 -0.74 0.16 -20.58
CA SER A 228 -1.36 0.64 -21.81
C SER A 228 -1.30 2.18 -21.87
N PRO A 229 -1.32 2.78 -23.07
CA PRO A 229 -1.31 4.23 -23.20
C PRO A 229 -2.43 4.92 -22.40
N GLU A 230 -3.63 4.34 -22.43
CA GLU A 230 -4.82 4.86 -21.75
C GLU A 230 -4.63 4.85 -20.24
N ARG A 231 -4.18 3.70 -19.71
CA ARG A 231 -3.88 3.57 -18.29
C ARG A 231 -2.76 4.52 -17.88
N LEU A 232 -1.73 4.67 -18.70
CA LEU A 232 -0.61 5.54 -18.40
C LEU A 232 -1.05 7.02 -18.36
N ALA A 233 -1.90 7.46 -19.29
CA ALA A 233 -2.47 8.80 -19.31
C ALA A 233 -3.23 9.09 -18.00
N VAL A 234 -4.12 8.19 -17.57
CA VAL A 234 -4.83 8.31 -16.28
C VAL A 234 -3.87 8.42 -15.10
N LEU A 235 -2.81 7.58 -15.06
CA LEU A 235 -1.87 7.59 -13.94
C LEU A 235 -1.10 8.92 -13.85
N VAL A 236 -0.62 9.47 -14.96
CA VAL A 236 0.17 10.71 -14.96
C VAL A 236 -0.65 11.97 -14.68
N THR A 237 -1.94 11.96 -15.03
CA THR A 237 -2.86 13.09 -14.73
C THR A 237 -3.40 13.00 -13.30
N LYS A 238 -3.74 11.80 -12.81
CA LYS A 238 -4.29 11.59 -11.45
C LYS A 238 -3.25 11.76 -10.36
N TYR A 239 -2.07 11.15 -10.52
CA TYR A 239 -1.03 11.09 -9.48
C TYR A 239 0.19 11.96 -9.83
N ARG A 240 -0.06 13.23 -10.20
CA ARG A 240 0.96 14.18 -10.69
C ARG A 240 2.25 14.23 -9.86
N ASN A 241 2.11 14.22 -8.53
CA ASN A 241 3.21 14.10 -7.57
C ASN A 241 2.74 13.49 -6.25
N ARG A 242 3.59 12.70 -5.60
CA ARG A 242 3.43 12.19 -4.22
C ARG A 242 4.81 11.87 -3.64
N THR A 243 4.91 11.86 -2.31
CA THR A 243 6.12 11.42 -1.57
C THR A 243 7.41 11.97 -2.18
N PHE A 244 7.48 13.29 -2.34
CA PHE A 244 8.63 14.03 -2.87
C PHE A 244 9.03 13.76 -4.33
N PHE A 245 8.26 12.97 -5.09
CA PHE A 245 8.52 12.70 -6.50
C PHE A 245 7.34 13.08 -7.38
N SER A 246 7.65 13.56 -8.58
CA SER A 246 6.73 13.65 -9.71
C SER A 246 7.10 12.66 -10.81
N HIS A 247 6.18 12.41 -11.73
CA HIS A 247 6.48 11.63 -12.94
C HIS A 247 7.65 12.22 -13.74
N ARG A 248 7.73 13.56 -13.78
CA ARG A 248 8.81 14.29 -14.45
C ARG A 248 10.17 14.00 -13.81
N ASP A 249 10.25 13.96 -12.48
CA ASP A 249 11.49 13.62 -11.78
C ASP A 249 11.95 12.22 -12.14
N LEU A 250 11.04 11.24 -12.16
CA LEU A 250 11.37 9.87 -12.56
C LEU A 250 11.78 9.77 -14.03
N PHE A 251 11.16 10.53 -14.93
CA PHE A 251 11.54 10.56 -16.35
C PHE A 251 12.95 11.11 -16.53
N CYS A 252 13.29 12.18 -15.79
CA CYS A 252 14.62 12.76 -15.79
C CYS A 252 15.68 11.82 -15.20
N LEU A 253 15.41 11.23 -14.03
CA LEU A 253 16.36 10.39 -13.30
C LEU A 253 16.56 9.01 -13.95
N SER A 254 15.51 8.45 -14.56
CA SER A 254 15.60 7.19 -15.30
C SER A 254 16.19 7.36 -16.70
N HIS A 255 16.22 8.58 -17.22
CA HIS A 255 16.47 8.87 -18.63
C HIS A 255 15.52 8.09 -19.53
N ILE A 256 14.21 8.30 -19.32
CA ILE A 256 13.19 7.55 -20.03
C ILE A 256 13.37 7.67 -21.53
N ARG A 257 13.59 6.51 -22.16
CA ARG A 257 13.69 6.33 -23.61
C ARG A 257 13.18 4.94 -23.93
N PRO A 258 12.48 4.76 -25.06
CA PRO A 258 12.20 3.42 -25.55
C PRO A 258 13.51 2.69 -25.77
N LYS A 259 13.57 1.42 -25.37
CA LYS A 259 14.74 0.60 -25.69
C LYS A 259 14.50 -0.06 -27.04
N LEU A 260 15.47 0.07 -27.95
CA LEU A 260 15.48 -0.67 -29.22
C LEU A 260 15.39 -2.20 -29.03
N THR A 261 15.66 -2.69 -27.81
CA THR A 261 15.55 -4.11 -27.44
C THR A 261 14.14 -4.53 -27.05
N PHE A 262 13.13 -3.65 -27.09
CA PHE A 262 11.75 -4.06 -26.89
C PHE A 262 11.35 -5.06 -27.97
N SER A 263 10.59 -6.09 -27.58
CA SER A 263 10.00 -7.03 -28.54
C SER A 263 9.24 -6.27 -29.62
N ARG A 264 9.21 -6.79 -30.84
CA ARG A 264 8.46 -6.21 -31.96
C ARG A 264 6.96 -6.14 -31.67
N GLU A 265 6.48 -7.00 -30.78
CA GLU A 265 5.08 -7.07 -30.34
C GLU A 265 4.76 -6.16 -29.15
N ASN A 266 5.77 -5.46 -28.60
CA ASN A 266 5.60 -4.60 -27.43
C ASN A 266 4.61 -3.46 -27.71
N ASN A 267 3.72 -3.20 -26.76
CA ASN A 267 2.69 -2.16 -26.86
C ASN A 267 3.23 -0.77 -27.24
N TYR A 268 4.48 -0.45 -26.88
CA TYR A 268 5.11 0.80 -27.29
C TYR A 268 5.10 1.00 -28.81
N TRP A 269 5.42 -0.04 -29.59
CA TRP A 269 5.49 0.09 -31.05
C TRP A 269 4.11 0.20 -31.69
N LYS A 270 3.09 -0.43 -31.08
CA LYS A 270 1.70 -0.37 -31.54
C LYS A 270 1.09 1.01 -31.32
N HIS A 271 1.42 1.66 -30.19
CA HIS A 271 0.84 2.94 -29.78
C HIS A 271 1.90 4.04 -29.64
N TYR A 272 2.88 4.08 -30.55
CA TYR A 272 4.05 4.96 -30.48
C TYR A 272 3.66 6.43 -30.29
N GLU A 273 2.70 6.92 -31.08
CA GLU A 273 2.26 8.32 -31.05
C GLU A 273 1.67 8.70 -29.69
N ASP A 274 0.88 7.81 -29.08
CA ASP A 274 0.29 8.02 -27.76
C ASP A 274 1.36 8.07 -26.66
N TYR A 275 2.30 7.11 -26.66
CA TYR A 275 3.39 7.11 -25.68
C TYR A 275 4.28 8.34 -25.79
N GLU A 276 4.65 8.75 -27.01
CA GLU A 276 5.43 9.96 -27.21
C GLU A 276 4.65 11.22 -26.80
N GLY A 277 3.35 11.27 -27.09
CA GLY A 277 2.45 12.33 -26.61
C GLY A 277 2.47 12.46 -25.08
N ILE A 278 2.32 11.34 -24.37
CA ILE A 278 2.38 11.29 -22.90
C ILE A 278 3.77 11.71 -22.38
N VAL A 279 4.85 11.20 -22.97
CA VAL A 279 6.21 11.53 -22.54
C VAL A 279 6.49 13.01 -22.72
N GLN A 280 6.09 13.58 -23.85
CA GLN A 280 6.21 15.01 -24.12
C GLN A 280 5.39 15.84 -23.14
N TYR A 281 4.15 15.44 -22.85
CA TYR A 281 3.29 16.11 -21.87
C TYR A 281 3.98 16.23 -20.50
N VAL A 282 4.45 15.10 -19.95
CA VAL A 282 5.13 15.06 -18.64
C VAL A 282 6.45 15.84 -18.66
N ALA A 283 7.22 15.75 -19.75
CA ALA A 283 8.51 16.42 -19.87
C ALA A 283 8.41 17.95 -20.04
N ARG A 284 7.35 18.44 -20.72
CA ARG A 284 7.08 19.87 -20.91
C ARG A 284 6.80 20.55 -19.57
N GLY A 285 6.06 19.88 -18.68
CA GLY A 285 5.65 20.38 -17.36
C GLY A 285 4.55 21.45 -17.44
N GLY A 286 3.85 21.71 -16.34
CA GLY A 286 2.81 22.75 -16.28
C GLY A 286 3.36 24.18 -16.44
N GLU A 287 2.48 25.16 -16.64
CA GLU A 287 2.78 26.57 -16.99
C GLU A 287 3.83 27.28 -16.12
N ARG A 288 3.91 26.97 -14.81
CA ARG A 288 5.00 27.46 -13.92
C ARG A 288 6.40 27.04 -14.39
N THR A 289 6.52 25.89 -15.02
CA THR A 289 7.78 25.39 -15.62
C THR A 289 8.16 26.18 -16.87
N ARG A 290 7.18 26.77 -17.59
CA ARG A 290 7.44 27.63 -18.76
C ARG A 290 8.13 28.92 -18.32
N LYS A 291 7.63 29.58 -17.27
CA LYS A 291 8.26 30.78 -16.67
C LYS A 291 9.67 30.50 -16.15
N MET A 292 9.85 29.42 -15.38
CA MET A 292 11.18 29.05 -14.85
C MET A 292 12.18 28.63 -15.95
N LYS A 293 11.72 28.02 -17.05
CA LYS A 293 12.56 27.72 -18.23
C LYS A 293 12.96 28.98 -18.99
N GLN A 294 12.08 30.00 -19.08
CA GLN A 294 12.43 31.31 -19.63
C GLN A 294 13.52 31.99 -18.78
N GLU A 295 13.34 32.06 -17.47
CA GLU A 295 14.33 32.62 -16.54
C GLU A 295 15.68 31.87 -16.58
N THR A 296 15.67 30.52 -16.63
CA THR A 296 16.91 29.75 -16.79
C THR A 296 17.51 29.81 -18.20
N PHE A 297 16.71 30.09 -19.24
CA PHE A 297 17.21 30.33 -20.60
C PHE A 297 17.93 31.68 -20.68
N GLU A 298 17.39 32.72 -20.07
CA GLU A 298 18.03 34.04 -19.93
C GLU A 298 19.34 33.94 -19.13
N VAL A 299 19.36 33.20 -18.02
CA VAL A 299 20.60 32.95 -17.24
C VAL A 299 21.62 32.14 -18.04
N ARG A 300 21.19 31.20 -18.89
CA ARG A 300 22.09 30.43 -19.77
C ARG A 300 22.62 31.26 -20.93
N GLN A 301 21.80 32.15 -21.52
CA GLN A 301 22.26 33.12 -22.51
C GLN A 301 23.27 34.10 -21.89
N TRP A 302 23.02 34.58 -20.68
CA TRP A 302 23.95 35.42 -19.91
C TRP A 302 25.27 34.72 -19.57
N LYS A 303 25.27 33.41 -19.32
CA LYS A 303 26.53 32.64 -19.15
C LYS A 303 27.25 32.40 -20.47
N ARG A 304 26.52 32.24 -21.59
CA ARG A 304 27.10 32.09 -22.94
C ARG A 304 27.75 33.36 -23.45
N SER A 305 27.24 34.54 -23.08
CA SER A 305 27.80 35.83 -23.49
C SER A 305 29.14 36.19 -22.83
N ARG A 306 29.63 35.37 -21.88
CA ARG A 306 30.95 35.54 -21.22
C ARG A 306 32.01 34.51 -21.67
N LEU A 307 31.67 33.61 -22.60
CA LEU A 307 32.61 32.65 -23.18
C LEU A 307 33.37 33.29 -24.34
N ASN A 308 34.66 32.96 -24.50
CA ASN A 308 35.42 33.42 -25.65
C ASN A 308 34.91 32.74 -26.95
N PRO A 309 35.05 33.40 -28.12
CA PRO A 309 34.47 32.92 -29.38
C PRO A 309 34.83 31.47 -29.74
N GLU A 310 36.08 31.04 -29.49
CA GLU A 310 36.54 29.67 -29.75
C GLU A 310 35.89 28.63 -28.83
N GLU A 311 35.64 28.97 -27.56
CA GLU A 311 35.00 28.08 -26.60
C GLU A 311 33.51 27.91 -26.91
N LEU A 312 32.86 29.00 -27.34
CA LEU A 312 31.48 28.99 -27.81
C LEU A 312 31.34 28.07 -29.03
N GLN A 313 32.26 28.20 -29.99
CA GLN A 313 32.26 27.40 -31.23
C GLN A 313 32.49 25.91 -30.96
N ARG A 314 33.39 25.54 -30.04
CA ARG A 314 33.60 24.13 -29.65
C ARG A 314 32.38 23.54 -28.93
N LEU A 315 31.73 24.33 -28.08
CA LEU A 315 30.49 23.92 -27.43
C LEU A 315 29.37 23.72 -28.45
N GLU A 316 29.19 24.66 -29.38
CA GLU A 316 28.19 24.56 -30.46
C GLU A 316 28.44 23.34 -31.33
N GLN A 317 29.67 23.11 -31.78
CA GLN A 317 30.06 21.92 -32.54
C GLN A 317 29.77 20.62 -31.76
N GLY A 318 30.10 20.57 -30.47
CA GLY A 318 29.79 19.41 -29.63
C GLY A 318 28.29 19.17 -29.42
N PHE A 319 27.49 20.24 -29.33
CA PHE A 319 26.03 20.14 -29.28
C PHE A 319 25.45 19.69 -30.61
N ASP A 320 25.96 20.19 -31.73
CA ASP A 320 25.54 19.82 -33.08
C ASP A 320 25.86 18.36 -33.38
N GLU A 321 27.05 17.86 -33.03
CA GLU A 321 27.39 16.44 -33.13
C GLU A 321 26.46 15.56 -32.28
N LEU A 322 26.13 15.97 -31.06
CA LEU A 322 25.21 15.23 -30.19
C LEU A 322 23.77 15.25 -30.73
N ASN A 323 23.34 16.36 -31.33
CA ASN A 323 22.03 16.50 -31.97
C ASN A 323 21.95 15.66 -33.25
N ILE A 324 23.01 15.61 -34.06
CA ILE A 324 23.11 14.74 -35.25
C ILE A 324 22.99 13.28 -34.84
N LYS A 325 23.80 12.81 -33.87
CA LYS A 325 23.72 11.42 -33.35
C LYS A 325 22.34 11.08 -32.77
N ARG A 326 21.66 12.06 -32.16
CA ARG A 326 20.30 11.90 -31.65
C ARG A 326 19.28 11.79 -32.78
N ASN A 327 19.39 12.64 -33.80
CA ASN A 327 18.49 12.66 -34.96
C ASN A 327 18.66 11.41 -35.83
N GLU A 328 19.89 10.90 -36.00
CA GLU A 328 20.13 9.62 -36.67
C GLU A 328 19.45 8.46 -35.93
N LYS A 329 19.56 8.44 -34.60
CA LYS A 329 18.90 7.42 -33.78
C LYS A 329 17.37 7.51 -33.82
N LEU A 330 16.81 8.72 -33.89
CA LEU A 330 15.38 8.97 -34.08
C LEU A 330 14.91 8.52 -35.47
N LYS A 331 15.66 8.81 -36.53
CA LYS A 331 15.38 8.33 -37.89
C LYS A 331 15.33 6.81 -37.98
N VAL A 332 16.21 6.11 -37.26
CA VAL A 332 16.17 4.63 -37.18
C VAL A 332 14.89 4.15 -36.49
N ILE A 333 14.46 4.83 -35.43
CA ILE A 333 13.20 4.51 -34.73
C ILE A 333 12.00 4.79 -35.64
N GLU A 334 11.96 5.94 -36.30
CA GLU A 334 10.90 6.32 -37.25
C GLU A 334 10.80 5.35 -38.43
N ALA A 335 11.94 4.95 -39.02
CA ALA A 335 11.97 3.95 -40.10
C ALA A 335 11.48 2.56 -39.64
N VAL A 336 11.74 2.20 -38.39
CA VAL A 336 11.18 0.97 -37.79
C VAL A 336 9.66 1.11 -37.63
N VAL A 337 9.16 2.24 -37.13
CA VAL A 337 7.72 2.51 -36.95
C VAL A 337 6.96 2.50 -38.27
N GLU A 338 7.44 3.19 -39.31
CA GLU A 338 6.77 3.29 -40.61
C GLU A 338 6.62 1.92 -41.30
N LYS A 339 7.59 1.03 -41.10
CA LYS A 339 7.54 -0.35 -41.60
C LYS A 339 6.42 -1.19 -40.98
N TYR A 340 6.00 -0.91 -39.74
CA TYR A 340 4.92 -1.63 -39.06
C TYR A 340 3.54 -1.01 -39.27
N ARG A 341 3.48 0.30 -39.54
CA ARG A 341 2.25 1.02 -39.91
C ARG A 341 1.51 0.40 -41.11
N ILE A 342 2.24 -0.28 -41.99
CA ILE A 342 1.71 -0.88 -43.22
C ILE A 342 1.00 -2.24 -42.97
N LYS A 343 1.11 -2.86 -41.79
CA LYS A 343 0.56 -4.22 -41.53
C LYS A 343 -0.81 -4.29 -40.85
N GLU A 344 -1.32 -3.22 -40.24
CA GLU A 344 -2.62 -3.23 -39.54
C GLU A 344 -3.53 -2.10 -40.05
N LYS A 345 -4.22 -2.35 -41.17
CA LYS A 345 -5.52 -1.72 -41.44
C LYS A 345 -6.61 -2.73 -41.07
N GLN A 346 -6.98 -2.79 -39.80
CA GLN A 346 -8.27 -3.34 -39.39
C GLN A 346 -9.06 -2.25 -38.67
N LYS A 347 -10.34 -2.12 -39.03
CA LYS A 347 -11.29 -1.12 -38.49
C LYS A 347 -11.40 -1.29 -36.97
N ALA A 348 -10.89 -0.32 -36.21
CA ALA A 348 -11.17 -0.21 -34.79
C ALA A 348 -12.38 0.73 -34.56
N VAL A 349 -13.21 0.34 -33.60
CA VAL A 349 -14.36 1.07 -33.04
C VAL A 349 -13.93 2.51 -32.64
N PRO A 350 -14.80 3.54 -32.74
CA PRO A 350 -14.45 4.90 -32.32
C PRO A 350 -14.30 4.98 -30.79
N VAL A 351 -13.10 4.68 -30.29
CA VAL A 351 -12.69 4.87 -28.89
C VAL A 351 -11.70 6.02 -28.86
N LYS A 352 -11.85 6.95 -27.91
CA LYS A 352 -10.90 8.06 -27.73
C LYS A 352 -9.54 7.52 -27.31
N ASN A 353 -8.46 8.03 -27.89
CA ASN A 353 -7.11 7.55 -27.59
C ASN A 353 -6.49 8.29 -26.38
N ALA A 354 -5.30 7.86 -25.94
CA ALA A 354 -4.63 8.43 -24.77
C ALA A 354 -4.23 9.91 -24.98
N ARG A 355 -3.98 10.31 -26.22
CA ARG A 355 -3.71 11.71 -26.57
C ARG A 355 -4.95 12.59 -26.38
N ASP A 356 -6.11 12.15 -26.86
CA ASP A 356 -7.39 12.84 -26.67
C ASP A 356 -7.66 13.07 -25.18
N TYR A 357 -7.39 12.06 -24.34
CA TYR A 357 -7.53 12.17 -22.89
C TYR A 357 -6.63 13.25 -22.27
N ILE A 358 -5.37 13.35 -22.68
CA ILE A 358 -4.45 14.38 -22.18
C ILE A 358 -4.89 15.77 -22.62
N GLU A 359 -5.28 15.92 -23.88
CA GLU A 359 -5.77 17.20 -24.42
C GLU A 359 -7.05 17.64 -23.71
N ALA A 360 -7.98 16.70 -23.46
CA ALA A 360 -9.17 16.93 -22.65
C ALA A 360 -8.82 17.34 -21.22
N PHE A 361 -7.85 16.68 -20.58
CA PHE A 361 -7.43 17.03 -19.22
C PHE A 361 -6.80 18.42 -19.15
N ASP A 362 -5.98 18.80 -20.13
CA ASP A 362 -5.37 20.12 -20.19
C ASP A 362 -6.39 21.23 -20.40
N LYS A 363 -7.50 20.96 -21.10
CA LYS A 363 -8.67 21.86 -21.17
C LYS A 363 -9.39 21.90 -19.82
N PHE A 364 -9.70 20.73 -19.25
CA PHE A 364 -10.51 20.56 -18.04
C PHE A 364 -9.95 21.26 -16.81
N ARG A 365 -8.63 21.19 -16.60
CA ARG A 365 -7.95 21.73 -15.40
C ARG A 365 -8.03 23.25 -15.21
N TYR A 366 -8.48 24.00 -16.21
CA TYR A 366 -8.64 25.46 -16.15
C TYR A 366 -10.10 25.92 -16.22
N MET A 367 -11.04 24.97 -16.27
CA MET A 367 -12.48 25.27 -16.28
C MET A 367 -12.97 25.79 -14.94
N ASN A 368 -14.03 26.59 -15.00
CA ASN A 368 -14.73 27.15 -13.84
C ASN A 368 -16.25 26.89 -13.95
N PHE A 369 -17.05 27.45 -13.04
CA PHE A 369 -18.50 27.25 -13.01
C PHE A 369 -19.24 27.66 -14.30
N GLN A 370 -18.70 28.57 -15.10
CA GLN A 370 -19.29 28.94 -16.40
C GLN A 370 -19.22 27.80 -17.43
N ASP A 371 -18.26 26.88 -17.26
CA ASP A 371 -18.02 25.75 -18.14
C ASP A 371 -18.67 24.45 -17.61
N GLU A 372 -19.59 24.52 -16.65
CA GLU A 372 -20.13 23.36 -15.91
C GLU A 372 -20.63 22.24 -16.85
N GLU A 373 -21.40 22.56 -17.88
CA GLU A 373 -21.97 21.58 -18.81
C GLU A 373 -20.88 20.88 -19.65
N GLU A 374 -19.86 21.63 -20.08
CA GLU A 374 -18.72 21.05 -20.80
C GLU A 374 -17.84 20.22 -19.85
N ALA A 375 -17.66 20.67 -18.61
CA ALA A 375 -16.95 19.94 -17.56
C ALA A 375 -17.63 18.59 -17.27
N VAL A 376 -18.96 18.58 -17.13
CA VAL A 376 -19.78 17.36 -16.96
C VAL A 376 -19.61 16.43 -18.16
N ARG A 377 -19.70 16.96 -19.38
CA ARG A 377 -19.49 16.18 -20.60
C ARG A 377 -18.11 15.51 -20.63
N LEU A 378 -17.04 16.25 -20.29
CA LEU A 378 -15.68 15.71 -20.23
C LEU A 378 -15.54 14.64 -19.14
N ILE A 379 -16.16 14.82 -17.97
CA ILE A 379 -16.18 13.80 -16.90
C ILE A 379 -16.85 12.53 -17.40
N LEU A 380 -18.02 12.63 -18.03
CA LEU A 380 -18.76 11.49 -18.55
C LEU A 380 -18.03 10.78 -19.69
N GLN A 381 -17.38 11.54 -20.58
CA GLN A 381 -16.68 11.04 -21.76
C GLN A 381 -15.35 10.34 -21.40
N TYR A 382 -14.55 10.95 -20.54
CA TYR A 382 -13.19 10.51 -20.24
C TYR A 382 -13.05 9.81 -18.87
N GLY A 383 -14.06 9.89 -18.01
CA GLY A 383 -14.04 9.27 -16.69
C GLY A 383 -13.15 10.00 -15.68
N PHE A 384 -13.07 11.33 -15.75
CA PHE A 384 -12.26 12.11 -14.81
C PHE A 384 -12.73 11.95 -13.36
N GLU A 385 -11.82 11.48 -12.52
CA GLU A 385 -12.03 11.38 -11.06
C GLU A 385 -11.79 12.70 -10.33
N LYS A 386 -12.16 12.75 -9.04
CA LYS A 386 -12.03 13.91 -8.15
C LYS A 386 -10.66 14.61 -8.23
N GLU A 387 -9.56 13.87 -8.33
CA GLU A 387 -8.21 14.46 -8.38
C GLU A 387 -7.96 15.33 -9.63
N HIS A 388 -8.75 15.14 -10.69
CA HIS A 388 -8.67 15.93 -11.91
C HIS A 388 -9.53 17.20 -11.86
N VAL A 389 -10.57 17.21 -11.02
CA VAL A 389 -11.59 18.27 -10.99
C VAL A 389 -11.02 19.55 -10.38
N PRO A 390 -11.14 20.71 -11.06
CA PRO A 390 -10.82 22.02 -10.49
C PRO A 390 -11.56 22.27 -9.18
N LEU A 391 -10.90 22.92 -8.21
CA LEU A 391 -11.46 23.15 -6.87
C LEU A 391 -12.79 23.92 -6.90
N GLU A 392 -12.96 24.83 -7.85
CA GLU A 392 -14.19 25.60 -8.03
C GLU A 392 -15.36 24.68 -8.39
N LEU A 393 -15.17 23.80 -9.36
CA LEU A 393 -16.20 22.85 -9.83
C LEU A 393 -16.61 21.80 -8.77
N LEU A 394 -15.84 21.61 -7.70
CA LEU A 394 -16.22 20.72 -6.60
C LEU A 394 -17.42 21.22 -5.78
N GLY A 395 -17.90 22.44 -6.01
CA GLY A 395 -19.16 22.94 -5.47
C GLY A 395 -20.40 22.58 -6.31
N SER A 396 -20.23 22.01 -7.51
CA SER A 396 -21.34 21.68 -8.41
C SER A 396 -21.96 20.31 -8.08
N LYS A 397 -23.29 20.30 -7.94
CA LYS A 397 -24.09 19.07 -7.77
C LYS A 397 -23.99 18.17 -9.02
N LYS A 398 -24.06 18.74 -10.22
CA LYS A 398 -23.98 17.99 -11.49
C LYS A 398 -22.62 17.34 -11.69
N VAL A 399 -21.53 18.04 -11.37
CA VAL A 399 -20.16 17.53 -11.44
C VAL A 399 -19.97 16.32 -10.52
N TRP A 400 -20.46 16.38 -9.28
CA TRP A 400 -20.43 15.21 -8.39
C TRP A 400 -21.30 14.06 -8.90
N GLY A 401 -22.49 14.35 -9.43
CA GLY A 401 -23.36 13.36 -10.06
C GLY A 401 -22.68 12.64 -11.23
N ALA A 402 -21.99 13.38 -12.11
CA ALA A 402 -21.28 12.83 -13.26
C ALA A 402 -20.14 11.88 -12.84
N MET A 403 -19.38 12.25 -11.80
CA MET A 403 -18.30 11.41 -11.28
C MET A 403 -18.78 10.07 -10.73
N LEU A 404 -20.02 9.98 -10.22
CA LEU A 404 -20.55 8.75 -9.60
C LEU A 404 -20.55 7.54 -10.56
N ARG A 405 -20.63 7.78 -11.88
CA ARG A 405 -20.63 6.74 -12.91
C ARG A 405 -19.49 5.73 -12.75
N ASN A 406 -18.29 6.24 -12.50
CA ASN A 406 -17.05 5.46 -12.46
C ASN A 406 -16.31 5.60 -11.11
N MET A 407 -16.90 6.27 -10.12
CA MET A 407 -16.23 6.53 -8.84
C MET A 407 -16.00 5.22 -8.09
N PRO A 408 -14.76 4.91 -7.64
CA PRO A 408 -14.51 3.78 -6.76
C PRO A 408 -15.27 3.91 -5.44
N ILE A 409 -15.78 2.81 -4.89
CA ILE A 409 -16.61 2.85 -3.67
C ILE A 409 -15.87 3.46 -2.47
N ARG A 410 -14.56 3.26 -2.31
CA ARG A 410 -13.78 3.89 -1.22
C ARG A 410 -13.73 5.41 -1.36
N THR A 411 -13.61 5.89 -2.60
CA THR A 411 -13.70 7.32 -2.92
C THR A 411 -15.12 7.85 -2.69
N LEU A 412 -16.15 7.07 -3.03
CA LEU A 412 -17.54 7.40 -2.75
C LEU A 412 -17.76 7.63 -1.26
N LEU A 413 -17.44 6.63 -0.42
CA LEU A 413 -17.62 6.69 1.03
C LEU A 413 -16.89 7.88 1.68
N ALA A 414 -15.66 8.14 1.26
CA ALA A 414 -14.85 9.25 1.77
C ALA A 414 -15.42 10.65 1.43
N ASN A 415 -16.34 10.76 0.47
CA ASN A 415 -16.87 12.04 0.00
C ASN A 415 -18.40 12.19 0.18
N MET A 416 -19.07 11.23 0.82
CA MET A 416 -20.52 11.26 0.99
C MET A 416 -21.02 12.52 1.71
N GLY A 417 -20.27 13.04 2.67
CA GLY A 417 -20.64 14.30 3.35
C GLY A 417 -20.69 15.50 2.41
N ILE A 418 -19.75 15.59 1.45
CA ILE A 418 -19.74 16.67 0.44
C ILE A 418 -20.97 16.52 -0.46
N MET A 419 -21.20 15.33 -1.00
CA MET A 419 -22.35 15.06 -1.87
C MET A 419 -23.69 15.27 -1.14
N GLY A 420 -23.77 14.91 0.13
CA GLY A 420 -24.92 15.17 0.98
C GLY A 420 -25.16 16.68 1.17
N SER A 421 -24.11 17.47 1.35
CA SER A 421 -24.23 18.93 1.54
C SER A 421 -24.67 19.68 0.28
N LEU A 422 -24.51 19.05 -0.89
CA LEU A 422 -25.02 19.53 -2.18
C LEU A 422 -26.42 18.98 -2.48
N GLU A 423 -27.06 18.35 -1.51
CA GLU A 423 -28.39 17.73 -1.62
C GLU A 423 -28.49 16.70 -2.75
N LEU A 424 -27.37 16.04 -3.11
CA LEU A 424 -27.32 15.05 -4.18
C LEU A 424 -28.16 13.81 -3.88
N PHE A 425 -28.27 13.45 -2.60
CA PHE A 425 -29.02 12.27 -2.15
C PHE A 425 -30.48 12.58 -1.77
N SER A 426 -30.96 13.80 -2.03
CA SER A 426 -32.35 14.15 -1.78
C SER A 426 -33.28 13.45 -2.77
N TRP A 427 -34.49 13.11 -2.32
CA TRP A 427 -35.52 12.43 -3.13
C TRP A 427 -35.98 13.24 -4.37
N ASN A 428 -35.74 14.56 -4.37
CA ASN A 428 -36.05 15.48 -5.48
C ASN A 428 -34.92 15.63 -6.49
N SER A 429 -33.80 14.92 -6.33
CA SER A 429 -32.65 15.10 -7.21
C SER A 429 -32.87 14.45 -8.59
N ASN A 430 -33.27 15.26 -9.57
CA ASN A 430 -33.38 14.92 -11.00
C ASN A 430 -32.02 14.91 -11.74
N VAL A 431 -30.90 15.02 -11.02
CA VAL A 431 -29.55 15.18 -11.61
C VAL A 431 -29.19 14.03 -12.54
N PHE A 432 -29.61 12.80 -12.25
CA PHE A 432 -29.30 11.66 -13.13
C PHE A 432 -30.09 11.70 -14.44
N ASP A 433 -31.31 12.26 -14.44
CA ASP A 433 -32.09 12.48 -15.67
C ASP A 433 -31.37 13.46 -16.60
N GLU A 434 -30.91 14.59 -16.06
CA GLU A 434 -30.13 15.60 -16.81
C GLU A 434 -28.80 15.03 -17.34
N LEU A 435 -28.13 14.20 -16.54
CA LEU A 435 -26.88 13.55 -16.95
C LEU A 435 -27.12 12.48 -18.03
N SER A 436 -28.28 11.81 -18.02
CA SER A 436 -28.67 10.83 -19.03
C SER A 436 -28.80 11.48 -20.40
N GLU A 437 -29.44 12.66 -20.49
CA GLU A 437 -29.52 13.43 -21.73
C GLU A 437 -28.13 13.83 -22.24
N THR A 438 -27.26 14.33 -21.35
CA THR A 438 -25.88 14.67 -21.73
C THR A 438 -25.11 13.44 -22.21
N MET A 439 -25.30 12.29 -21.55
CA MET A 439 -24.64 11.04 -21.92
C MET A 439 -25.06 10.55 -23.30
N ASN A 440 -26.34 10.70 -23.66
CA ASN A 440 -26.86 10.34 -24.98
C ASN A 440 -26.29 11.22 -26.11
N SER A 441 -25.73 12.39 -25.79
CA SER A 441 -25.08 13.27 -26.77
C SER A 441 -23.60 12.92 -27.04
N ILE A 442 -23.02 11.96 -26.32
CA ILE A 442 -21.59 11.62 -26.44
C ILE A 442 -21.40 10.46 -27.42
N ASP A 443 -20.72 10.73 -28.54
CA ASP A 443 -20.51 9.76 -29.62
C ASP A 443 -19.46 8.67 -29.31
N ALA A 444 -18.50 8.98 -28.44
CA ALA A 444 -17.37 8.09 -28.14
C ALA A 444 -16.86 8.30 -26.72
N PHE A 445 -16.70 7.20 -25.99
CA PHE A 445 -16.15 7.17 -24.63
C PHE A 445 -14.69 6.72 -24.63
N PHE A 446 -13.93 7.19 -23.64
CA PHE A 446 -12.53 6.78 -23.44
C PHE A 446 -12.42 5.35 -22.88
N ASN A 447 -13.37 4.94 -22.05
CA ASN A 447 -13.42 3.57 -21.50
C ASN A 447 -14.62 2.82 -22.07
N SER A 448 -14.37 1.76 -22.85
CA SER A 448 -15.38 0.76 -23.25
C SER A 448 -15.58 -0.21 -22.09
N GLY A 449 -16.67 -0.05 -21.35
CA GLY A 449 -16.79 -0.49 -19.97
C GLY A 449 -16.97 -1.99 -19.72
N ASP A 450 -16.42 -2.42 -18.57
CA ASP A 450 -16.92 -3.47 -17.67
C ASP A 450 -17.11 -2.94 -16.23
N GLU A 451 -16.68 -1.70 -15.92
CA GLU A 451 -16.70 -1.09 -14.57
C GLU A 451 -17.67 0.11 -14.46
N ILE A 452 -18.73 0.16 -15.28
CA ILE A 452 -19.76 1.21 -15.14
C ILE A 452 -20.66 0.83 -13.98
N TYR A 453 -20.65 1.63 -12.92
CA TYR A 453 -21.41 1.33 -11.71
C TYR A 453 -22.85 1.81 -11.76
N THR A 454 -23.18 2.75 -12.65
CA THR A 454 -24.44 3.51 -12.63
C THR A 454 -25.19 3.40 -13.94
N ASP A 455 -26.49 3.14 -13.84
CA ASP A 455 -27.45 3.39 -14.92
C ASP A 455 -28.20 4.69 -14.58
N PHE A 456 -27.89 5.78 -15.30
CA PHE A 456 -28.50 7.08 -15.03
C PHE A 456 -30.00 7.12 -15.33
N ALA A 457 -30.54 6.20 -16.13
CA ALA A 457 -31.96 6.19 -16.48
C ALA A 457 -32.84 5.50 -15.43
N GLY A 458 -32.26 4.68 -14.54
CA GLY A 458 -33.01 3.86 -13.58
C GLY A 458 -32.63 4.05 -12.11
N ASP A 459 -31.46 4.63 -11.82
CA ASP A 459 -31.03 4.87 -10.44
C ASP A 459 -31.28 6.33 -10.03
N SER A 460 -31.65 6.55 -8.77
CA SER A 460 -31.34 7.83 -8.10
C SER A 460 -29.93 7.79 -7.50
N PRO A 461 -29.28 8.95 -7.24
CA PRO A 461 -27.97 8.96 -6.60
C PRO A 461 -27.92 8.21 -5.26
N ALA A 462 -29.00 8.27 -4.47
CA ALA A 462 -29.11 7.54 -3.20
C ALA A 462 -29.29 6.03 -3.42
N GLN A 463 -30.12 5.62 -4.38
CA GLN A 463 -30.32 4.20 -4.73
C GLN A 463 -29.05 3.55 -5.24
N LEU A 464 -28.25 4.27 -6.04
CA LEU A 464 -26.94 3.80 -6.47
C LEU A 464 -26.03 3.49 -5.27
N VAL A 465 -25.98 4.39 -4.27
CA VAL A 465 -25.17 4.17 -3.06
C VAL A 465 -25.67 2.94 -2.30
N VAL A 466 -26.98 2.82 -2.09
CA VAL A 466 -27.60 1.66 -1.42
C VAL A 466 -27.28 0.35 -2.15
N ARG A 467 -27.40 0.33 -3.48
CA ARG A 467 -27.10 -0.82 -4.33
C ARG A 467 -25.62 -1.23 -4.21
N ARG A 468 -24.71 -0.26 -4.22
CA ARG A 468 -23.26 -0.52 -4.10
C ARG A 468 -22.84 -0.97 -2.70
N LEU A 469 -23.47 -0.46 -1.65
CA LEU A 469 -23.27 -0.94 -0.27
C LEU A 469 -23.87 -2.34 -0.04
N SER A 470 -24.90 -2.70 -0.81
CA SER A 470 -25.55 -4.01 -0.69
C SER A 470 -24.82 -5.13 -1.43
N ASP A 471 -23.88 -4.79 -2.32
CA ASP A 471 -23.09 -5.73 -3.13
C ASP A 471 -21.88 -6.25 -2.32
N SER A 472 -22.09 -7.33 -1.55
CA SER A 472 -21.06 -7.93 -0.69
C SER A 472 -19.85 -8.43 -1.48
N VAL A 473 -20.08 -8.99 -2.68
CA VAL A 473 -18.99 -9.52 -3.53
C VAL A 473 -18.04 -8.41 -3.94
N LYS A 474 -18.54 -7.23 -4.34
CA LYS A 474 -17.68 -6.10 -4.68
C LYS A 474 -17.02 -5.46 -3.47
N LEU A 475 -17.67 -5.46 -2.31
CA LEU A 475 -17.07 -4.97 -1.07
C LEU A 475 -15.90 -5.86 -0.63
N GLU A 476 -16.06 -7.18 -0.71
CA GLU A 476 -15.01 -8.16 -0.45
C GLU A 476 -13.87 -8.04 -1.46
N ALA A 477 -14.18 -7.96 -2.76
CA ALA A 477 -13.19 -7.78 -3.82
C ALA A 477 -12.41 -6.46 -3.68
N ALA A 478 -13.04 -5.41 -3.15
CA ALA A 478 -12.39 -4.13 -2.84
C ALA A 478 -11.65 -4.13 -1.49
N GLY A 479 -11.65 -5.26 -0.76
CA GLY A 479 -10.92 -5.46 0.49
C GLY A 479 -11.40 -4.54 1.62
N PHE A 480 -12.71 -4.29 1.73
CA PHE A 480 -13.25 -3.52 2.85
C PHE A 480 -13.12 -4.28 4.17
N ASP A 481 -12.59 -3.59 5.17
CA ASP A 481 -12.66 -4.04 6.56
C ASP A 481 -13.99 -3.57 7.17
N PRO A 482 -14.65 -4.37 8.03
CA PRO A 482 -15.93 -3.99 8.63
C PRO A 482 -15.90 -2.63 9.32
N LEU A 483 -14.80 -2.35 10.04
CA LEU A 483 -14.64 -1.06 10.72
C LEU A 483 -14.52 0.13 9.76
N GLU A 484 -14.04 -0.07 8.54
CA GLU A 484 -14.02 1.02 7.55
C GLU A 484 -15.44 1.45 7.17
N LEU A 485 -16.35 0.49 7.02
CA LEU A 485 -17.78 0.75 6.81
C LEU A 485 -18.39 1.45 8.02
N LEU A 486 -18.04 1.02 9.24
CA LEU A 486 -18.53 1.64 10.47
C LEU A 486 -18.03 3.09 10.62
N PHE A 487 -16.75 3.36 10.32
CA PHE A 487 -16.21 4.73 10.31
C PHE A 487 -16.88 5.62 9.26
N ALA A 488 -17.09 5.09 8.05
CA ALA A 488 -17.79 5.80 6.99
C ALA A 488 -19.24 6.09 7.38
N LYS A 489 -19.94 5.12 7.96
CA LYS A 489 -21.30 5.26 8.48
C LYS A 489 -21.35 6.39 9.51
N ALA A 490 -20.57 6.30 10.58
CA ALA A 490 -20.58 7.28 11.66
C ALA A 490 -20.25 8.69 11.16
N SER A 491 -19.28 8.81 10.24
CA SER A 491 -18.96 10.09 9.62
C SER A 491 -20.12 10.65 8.81
N TYR A 492 -20.89 9.81 8.11
CA TYR A 492 -22.06 10.24 7.34
C TYR A 492 -23.25 10.59 8.24
N GLU A 493 -23.52 9.80 9.27
CA GLU A 493 -24.64 10.00 10.21
C GLU A 493 -24.50 11.25 11.07
N TYR A 494 -23.27 11.68 11.34
CA TYR A 494 -23.02 12.90 12.11
C TYR A 494 -23.60 14.16 11.42
N GLY A 495 -23.82 14.14 10.11
CA GLY A 495 -24.49 15.24 9.38
C GLY A 495 -23.67 16.52 9.24
N GLN A 496 -22.40 16.52 9.67
CA GLN A 496 -21.51 17.68 9.61
C GLN A 496 -20.06 17.26 9.33
N ALA A 497 -19.34 18.06 8.55
CA ALA A 497 -17.91 17.82 8.33
C ALA A 497 -17.11 18.10 9.62
N PRO A 498 -16.01 17.36 9.91
CA PRO A 498 -15.20 17.54 11.13
C PRO A 498 -14.64 18.95 11.36
N ARG A 499 -14.59 19.79 10.32
CA ARG A 499 -14.15 21.22 10.39
C ARG A 499 -15.30 22.21 10.20
N GLY A 500 -16.56 21.75 10.30
CA GLY A 500 -17.76 22.58 10.21
C GLY A 500 -18.05 23.23 8.85
N LYS A 501 -17.32 22.88 7.78
CA LYS A 501 -17.47 23.52 6.46
C LYS A 501 -18.73 23.09 5.70
N TYR A 502 -19.22 21.87 5.94
CA TYR A 502 -20.33 21.26 5.22
C TYR A 502 -21.31 20.65 6.21
N TYR A 503 -22.60 20.77 5.91
CA TYR A 503 -23.73 20.22 6.68
C TYR A 503 -24.64 19.45 5.74
N TRP A 504 -25.21 18.36 6.18
CA TRP A 504 -26.15 17.57 5.40
C TRP A 504 -27.11 16.81 6.30
N LYS A 505 -28.24 16.40 5.72
CA LYS A 505 -29.20 15.50 6.35
C LYS A 505 -28.89 14.07 5.91
N PRO A 506 -28.54 13.14 6.81
CA PRO A 506 -28.33 11.74 6.46
C PRO A 506 -29.61 11.09 5.91
N ASP A 507 -29.50 10.32 4.83
CA ASP A 507 -30.61 9.54 4.27
C ASP A 507 -30.76 8.20 4.99
N VAL A 508 -32.00 7.86 5.38
CA VAL A 508 -32.33 6.68 6.18
C VAL A 508 -32.05 5.37 5.43
N HIS A 509 -32.23 5.33 4.11
CA HIS A 509 -31.97 4.13 3.31
C HIS A 509 -30.48 3.85 3.21
N ILE A 510 -29.68 4.91 3.03
CA ILE A 510 -28.21 4.82 3.05
C ILE A 510 -27.73 4.33 4.43
N GLN A 511 -28.29 4.86 5.53
CA GLN A 511 -27.94 4.39 6.88
C GLN A 511 -28.21 2.90 7.07
N LYS A 512 -29.40 2.42 6.66
CA LYS A 512 -29.75 1.00 6.70
C LYS A 512 -28.83 0.13 5.82
N ALA A 513 -28.43 0.66 4.66
CA ALA A 513 -27.49 -0.03 3.77
C ALA A 513 -26.10 -0.16 4.41
N PHE A 514 -25.63 0.86 5.11
CA PHE A 514 -24.38 0.78 5.89
C PHE A 514 -24.46 -0.27 7.00
N ASP A 515 -25.54 -0.31 7.78
CA ASP A 515 -25.71 -1.31 8.83
C ASP A 515 -25.68 -2.72 8.24
N SER A 516 -26.46 -2.96 7.17
CA SER A 516 -26.48 -4.25 6.47
C SER A 516 -25.10 -4.64 5.93
N ALA A 517 -24.39 -3.71 5.30
CA ALA A 517 -23.03 -3.93 4.78
C ALA A 517 -22.03 -4.24 5.91
N PHE A 518 -22.09 -3.51 7.02
CA PHE A 518 -21.25 -3.72 8.19
C PHE A 518 -21.45 -5.12 8.77
N TYR A 519 -22.68 -5.50 9.13
CA TYR A 519 -22.94 -6.80 9.77
C TYR A 519 -22.67 -7.98 8.83
N LYS A 520 -22.93 -7.85 7.52
CA LYS A 520 -22.58 -8.88 6.53
C LYS A 520 -21.07 -9.06 6.36
N SER A 521 -20.29 -8.00 6.59
CA SER A 521 -18.83 -8.06 6.48
C SER A 521 -18.14 -8.64 7.72
N LEU A 522 -18.86 -8.76 8.85
CA LEU A 522 -18.32 -9.39 10.06
C LEU A 522 -18.02 -10.88 9.76
N GLY A 523 -16.78 -11.31 9.99
CA GLY A 523 -16.33 -12.67 9.71
C GLY A 523 -15.74 -12.90 8.31
N GLY A 524 -15.44 -11.84 7.55
CA GLY A 524 -14.79 -11.95 6.23
C GLY A 524 -13.29 -12.31 6.25
N PHE A 525 -12.77 -12.95 7.31
CA PHE A 525 -11.34 -13.30 7.43
C PHE A 525 -11.14 -14.75 7.89
N PRO A 526 -10.03 -15.42 7.55
CA PRO A 526 -9.84 -16.84 7.91
C PRO A 526 -9.89 -17.06 9.42
N ALA A 527 -10.67 -18.04 9.88
CA ALA A 527 -10.71 -18.45 11.28
C ALA A 527 -9.44 -19.21 11.69
N THR A 528 -8.94 -18.93 12.89
CA THR A 528 -7.78 -19.62 13.49
C THR A 528 -8.18 -20.91 14.19
N GLY A 529 -9.46 -21.03 14.59
CA GLY A 529 -9.96 -22.15 15.38
C GLY A 529 -9.44 -22.19 16.81
N LYS A 530 -8.76 -21.13 17.27
CA LYS A 530 -8.21 -21.01 18.62
C LYS A 530 -9.30 -20.63 19.62
N ARG A 531 -9.01 -20.81 20.91
CA ARG A 531 -9.90 -20.41 22.01
C ARG A 531 -9.55 -19.02 22.48
N TYR A 532 -10.50 -18.10 22.30
CA TYR A 532 -10.33 -16.68 22.62
C TYR A 532 -10.96 -16.34 23.96
N LEU A 533 -10.27 -15.51 24.75
CA LEU A 533 -10.86 -14.75 25.84
C LEU A 533 -10.75 -13.26 25.52
N LEU A 534 -11.88 -12.63 25.19
CA LEU A 534 -11.98 -11.20 24.90
C LEU A 534 -12.34 -10.45 26.18
N SER A 535 -11.46 -9.56 26.63
CA SER A 535 -11.68 -8.73 27.83
C SER A 535 -11.96 -7.30 27.42
N ILE A 536 -13.12 -6.77 27.82
CA ILE A 536 -13.60 -5.46 27.37
C ILE A 536 -13.66 -4.49 28.55
N ASP A 537 -12.97 -3.37 28.38
CA ASP A 537 -13.04 -2.22 29.27
C ASP A 537 -14.36 -1.46 29.05
N ILE A 538 -15.15 -1.38 30.11
CA ILE A 538 -16.47 -0.71 30.14
C ILE A 538 -16.42 0.61 30.94
N SER A 539 -15.22 1.15 31.16
CA SER A 539 -15.04 2.45 31.82
C SER A 539 -15.73 3.58 31.06
N GLU A 540 -16.15 4.62 31.80
CA GLU A 540 -16.68 5.85 31.19
C GLU A 540 -15.67 6.52 30.26
N SER A 541 -14.37 6.31 30.48
CA SER A 541 -13.32 6.87 29.63
C SER A 541 -13.30 6.22 28.23
N MET A 542 -13.82 5.00 28.07
CA MET A 542 -14.05 4.36 26.76
C MET A 542 -15.20 5.00 25.98
N ASP A 543 -16.10 5.76 26.60
CA ASP A 543 -17.18 6.48 25.91
C ASP A 543 -16.72 7.80 25.27
N SER A 544 -15.44 8.14 25.38
CA SER A 544 -14.84 9.26 24.63
C SER A 544 -14.71 8.95 23.13
N PHE A 545 -14.80 10.00 22.29
CA PHE A 545 -14.66 9.86 20.84
C PHE A 545 -13.23 9.48 20.43
N VAL A 546 -13.14 8.56 19.47
CA VAL A 546 -11.90 8.23 18.78
C VAL A 546 -11.38 9.48 18.06
N ASN A 547 -10.11 9.81 18.26
CA ASN A 547 -9.50 11.02 17.72
C ASN A 547 -9.75 11.18 16.21
N GLY A 548 -10.57 12.14 15.79
CA GLY A 548 -10.86 12.38 14.36
C GLY A 548 -11.90 11.44 13.73
N ALA A 549 -12.67 10.71 14.53
CA ALA A 549 -13.82 9.92 14.09
C ALA A 549 -15.04 10.17 14.99
N MET A 550 -16.24 9.94 14.46
CA MET A 550 -17.52 10.15 15.16
C MET A 550 -18.02 8.87 15.84
N LEU A 551 -17.09 8.08 16.39
CA LEU A 551 -17.35 6.84 17.12
C LEU A 551 -16.66 6.89 18.47
N THR A 552 -17.26 6.29 19.49
CA THR A 552 -16.62 6.11 20.80
C THR A 552 -15.67 4.90 20.79
N TYR A 553 -14.69 4.87 21.70
CA TYR A 553 -13.83 3.70 21.85
C TYR A 553 -14.62 2.45 22.27
N SER A 554 -15.66 2.61 23.09
CA SER A 554 -16.57 1.52 23.49
C SER A 554 -17.29 0.89 22.29
N GLN A 555 -17.81 1.71 21.36
CA GLN A 555 -18.43 1.21 20.11
C GLN A 555 -17.43 0.44 19.24
N VAL A 556 -16.19 0.92 19.15
CA VAL A 556 -15.13 0.26 18.39
C VAL A 556 -14.72 -1.06 19.04
N ALA A 557 -14.57 -1.10 20.37
CA ALA A 557 -14.22 -2.32 21.11
C ALA A 557 -15.27 -3.42 20.90
N VAL A 558 -16.55 -3.06 20.96
CA VAL A 558 -17.67 -3.96 20.65
C VAL A 558 -17.60 -4.43 19.19
N ALA A 559 -17.36 -3.53 18.23
CA ALA A 559 -17.24 -3.91 16.83
C ALA A 559 -16.09 -4.90 16.57
N TYR A 560 -14.94 -4.72 17.24
CA TYR A 560 -13.83 -5.68 17.21
C TYR A 560 -14.20 -7.02 17.83
N ALA A 561 -14.85 -7.02 18.99
CA ALA A 561 -15.27 -8.23 19.66
C ALA A 561 -16.31 -9.01 18.84
N LEU A 562 -17.31 -8.33 18.25
CA LEU A 562 -18.28 -8.94 17.35
C LEU A 562 -17.61 -9.52 16.09
N SER A 563 -16.58 -8.87 15.55
CA SER A 563 -15.83 -9.39 14.40
C SER A 563 -15.16 -10.73 14.73
N LEU A 564 -14.56 -10.88 15.92
CA LEU A 564 -13.95 -12.12 16.37
C LEU A 564 -15.01 -13.17 16.76
N LEU A 565 -16.08 -12.77 17.44
CA LEU A 565 -17.19 -13.66 17.83
C LEU A 565 -17.89 -14.28 16.61
N GLN A 566 -18.03 -13.52 15.53
CA GLN A 566 -18.62 -14.04 14.29
C GLN A 566 -17.72 -15.09 13.65
N ASN A 567 -16.41 -14.82 13.61
CA ASN A 567 -15.46 -15.63 12.87
C ASN A 567 -14.98 -16.88 13.60
N GLU A 568 -14.76 -16.79 14.91
CA GLU A 568 -14.15 -17.85 15.70
C GLU A 568 -15.22 -18.74 16.37
N PRO A 569 -15.01 -20.05 16.45
CA PRO A 569 -15.97 -20.96 17.05
C PRO A 569 -16.01 -20.86 18.58
N ASN A 570 -14.87 -20.53 19.22
CA ASN A 570 -14.70 -20.57 20.68
C ASN A 570 -14.26 -19.19 21.19
N VAL A 571 -15.22 -18.35 21.57
CA VAL A 571 -14.97 -17.00 22.07
C VAL A 571 -15.72 -16.81 23.39
N ASN A 572 -14.97 -16.61 24.46
CA ASN A 572 -15.51 -16.14 25.74
C ASN A 572 -15.29 -14.63 25.84
N ILE A 573 -16.34 -13.90 26.20
CA ILE A 573 -16.27 -12.43 26.35
C ILE A 573 -16.50 -12.10 27.83
N VAL A 574 -15.63 -11.26 28.39
CA VAL A 574 -15.67 -10.84 29.79
C VAL A 574 -15.52 -9.32 29.88
N ALA A 575 -16.17 -8.71 30.86
CA ALA A 575 -16.08 -7.28 31.13
C ALA A 575 -15.26 -6.99 32.39
N PHE A 576 -14.45 -5.92 32.34
CA PHE A 576 -13.82 -5.36 33.53
C PHE A 576 -14.86 -4.62 34.38
N CYS A 577 -15.38 -5.30 35.41
CA CYS A 577 -16.27 -4.74 36.43
C CYS A 577 -15.70 -5.06 37.83
N SER A 578 -16.48 -4.86 38.90
CA SER A 578 -16.02 -5.09 40.28
C SER A 578 -15.35 -6.47 40.47
N ASN A 579 -15.84 -7.47 39.73
CA ASN A 579 -15.17 -8.74 39.45
C ASN A 579 -15.26 -9.00 37.94
N LEU A 580 -14.30 -9.69 37.33
CA LEU A 580 -14.39 -10.05 35.92
C LEU A 580 -15.67 -10.86 35.65
N THR A 581 -16.58 -10.34 34.83
CA THR A 581 -17.91 -10.95 34.62
C THR A 581 -18.11 -11.34 33.16
N PRO A 582 -18.56 -12.58 32.85
CA PRO A 582 -18.92 -12.99 31.50
C PRO A 582 -20.02 -12.13 30.88
N LEU A 583 -19.90 -11.85 29.59
CA LEU A 583 -20.90 -11.18 28.77
C LEU A 583 -21.50 -12.20 27.80
N GLU A 584 -22.81 -12.47 27.92
CA GLU A 584 -23.53 -13.40 27.03
C GLU A 584 -23.91 -12.75 25.69
N TRP A 585 -22.91 -12.23 24.97
CA TRP A 585 -23.14 -11.66 23.65
C TRP A 585 -23.36 -12.75 22.61
N LYS A 586 -24.40 -12.58 21.80
CA LYS A 586 -24.74 -13.48 20.70
C LYS A 586 -24.32 -12.88 19.37
N LYS A 587 -24.13 -13.75 18.37
CA LYS A 587 -23.71 -13.37 17.02
C LYS A 587 -24.67 -12.36 16.36
N ASP A 588 -25.97 -12.46 16.63
CA ASP A 588 -27.02 -11.61 16.07
C ASP A 588 -27.24 -10.27 16.79
N MET A 589 -26.53 -10.02 17.90
CA MET A 589 -26.67 -8.76 18.64
C MET A 589 -26.05 -7.58 17.88
N SER A 590 -26.73 -6.44 17.93
CA SER A 590 -26.23 -5.16 17.46
C SER A 590 -25.22 -4.53 18.43
N ILE A 591 -24.42 -3.57 17.95
CA ILE A 591 -23.49 -2.80 18.80
C ILE A 591 -24.25 -2.12 19.96
N SER A 592 -25.43 -1.56 19.71
CA SER A 592 -26.22 -0.86 20.73
C SER A 592 -26.75 -1.80 21.80
N GLU A 593 -27.17 -3.01 21.44
CA GLU A 593 -27.59 -4.05 22.40
C GLU A 593 -26.42 -4.56 23.24
N CYS A 594 -25.25 -4.79 22.62
CA CYS A 594 -24.06 -5.20 23.35
C CYS A 594 -23.65 -4.15 24.39
N LEU A 595 -23.68 -2.87 24.01
CA LEU A 595 -23.38 -1.76 24.91
C LEU A 595 -24.42 -1.59 26.01
N SER A 596 -25.71 -1.77 25.72
CA SER A 596 -26.75 -1.64 26.74
C SER A 596 -26.60 -2.72 27.82
N VAL A 597 -26.30 -3.96 27.43
CA VAL A 597 -25.99 -5.06 28.35
C VAL A 597 -24.75 -4.75 29.18
N ALA A 598 -23.65 -4.34 28.54
CA ALA A 598 -22.40 -4.03 29.24
C ALA A 598 -22.55 -2.89 30.26
N LYS A 599 -23.35 -1.86 29.94
CA LYS A 599 -23.60 -0.70 30.81
C LYS A 599 -24.48 -1.00 32.03
N THR A 600 -25.12 -2.17 32.10
CA THR A 600 -25.83 -2.59 33.33
C THR A 600 -24.87 -2.99 34.46
N LEU A 601 -23.61 -3.30 34.12
CA LEU A 601 -22.61 -3.75 35.08
C LEU A 601 -21.99 -2.57 35.84
N LYS A 602 -21.69 -2.77 37.12
CA LYS A 602 -20.95 -1.78 37.92
C LYS A 602 -19.47 -1.82 37.52
N TYR A 603 -18.97 -0.70 37.03
CA TYR A 603 -17.56 -0.54 36.68
C TYR A 603 -16.61 -0.93 37.84
N GLY A 604 -15.47 -1.50 37.49
CA GLY A 604 -14.38 -1.87 38.41
C GLY A 604 -13.03 -1.52 37.81
N THR A 605 -11.95 -1.68 38.58
CA THR A 605 -10.61 -1.31 38.09
C THR A 605 -10.14 -2.23 36.98
N VAL A 606 -9.59 -1.64 35.90
CA VAL A 606 -9.02 -2.37 34.78
C VAL A 606 -7.61 -2.83 35.14
N ASP A 607 -7.43 -4.13 35.31
CA ASP A 607 -6.14 -4.77 35.53
C ASP A 607 -5.95 -5.85 34.46
N CYS A 608 -4.99 -5.63 33.58
CA CYS A 608 -4.69 -6.53 32.46
C CYS A 608 -4.21 -7.91 32.91
N CYS A 609 -3.86 -8.12 34.19
CA CYS A 609 -3.53 -9.43 34.73
C CYS A 609 -4.77 -10.28 35.05
N HIS A 610 -5.90 -9.64 35.39
CA HIS A 610 -7.09 -10.35 35.86
C HIS A 610 -7.65 -11.39 34.87
N PRO A 611 -7.68 -11.17 33.53
CA PRO A 611 -8.21 -12.18 32.62
C PRO A 611 -7.47 -13.51 32.68
N MET A 612 -6.14 -13.49 32.84
CA MET A 612 -5.33 -14.70 32.96
C MET A 612 -5.61 -15.43 34.28
N TYR A 613 -5.71 -14.71 35.40
CA TYR A 613 -6.07 -15.32 36.69
C TYR A 613 -7.49 -15.86 36.70
N TRP A 614 -8.45 -15.12 36.14
CA TRP A 614 -9.83 -15.58 35.99
C TRP A 614 -9.90 -16.88 35.20
N ALA A 615 -9.11 -17.02 34.13
CA ALA A 615 -9.06 -18.25 33.35
C ALA A 615 -8.46 -19.43 34.15
N ILE A 616 -7.46 -19.19 35.00
CA ILE A 616 -6.92 -20.21 35.92
C ILE A 616 -7.99 -20.63 36.93
N GLU A 617 -8.59 -19.66 37.63
CA GLU A 617 -9.56 -19.88 38.70
C GLU A 617 -10.80 -20.63 38.21
N ASN A 618 -11.23 -20.37 36.99
CA ASN A 618 -12.40 -21.01 36.37
C ASN A 618 -12.04 -22.22 35.50
N ALA A 619 -10.76 -22.64 35.48
CA ALA A 619 -10.25 -23.73 34.64
C ALA A 619 -10.64 -23.59 33.14
N VAL A 620 -10.63 -22.37 32.63
CA VAL A 620 -10.94 -22.06 31.22
C VAL A 620 -9.65 -22.11 30.41
N GLU A 621 -9.61 -23.05 29.48
CA GLU A 621 -8.47 -23.18 28.56
C GLU A 621 -8.57 -22.16 27.41
N VAL A 622 -7.54 -21.32 27.28
CA VAL A 622 -7.48 -20.16 26.40
C VAL A 622 -6.15 -20.18 25.64
N ASP A 623 -6.22 -20.02 24.33
CA ASP A 623 -5.04 -19.92 23.47
C ASP A 623 -4.69 -18.47 23.16
N ALA A 624 -5.68 -17.56 23.15
CA ALA A 624 -5.50 -16.15 22.85
C ALA A 624 -6.30 -15.24 23.80
N PHE A 625 -5.58 -14.46 24.60
CA PHE A 625 -6.14 -13.37 25.39
C PHE A 625 -6.12 -12.09 24.56
N VAL A 626 -7.27 -11.43 24.39
CA VAL A 626 -7.37 -10.13 23.70
C VAL A 626 -8.04 -9.13 24.62
N ILE A 627 -7.31 -8.09 25.00
CA ILE A 627 -7.75 -7.07 25.95
C ILE A 627 -7.98 -5.76 25.21
N PHE A 628 -9.18 -5.20 25.29
CA PHE A 628 -9.51 -3.88 24.74
C PHE A 628 -9.66 -2.87 25.87
N THR A 629 -8.80 -1.86 25.93
CA THR A 629 -8.77 -0.85 27.00
C THR A 629 -8.22 0.48 26.51
N ASP A 630 -8.52 1.59 27.18
CA ASP A 630 -7.97 2.91 26.87
C ASP A 630 -6.65 3.25 27.58
N ILE A 631 -6.18 2.35 28.47
CA ILE A 631 -4.93 2.38 29.24
C ILE A 631 -4.75 3.63 30.12
N ASN A 632 -5.42 3.58 31.29
CA ASN A 632 -4.88 4.02 32.58
C ASN A 632 -4.62 2.76 33.44
N VAL A 633 -3.54 2.02 33.16
CA VAL A 633 -3.24 0.78 33.90
C VAL A 633 -2.76 1.12 35.31
N LEU A 634 -3.48 0.63 36.32
CA LEU A 634 -3.04 0.68 37.70
C LEU A 634 -1.86 -0.31 37.84
N ILE A 635 -0.65 0.20 38.06
CA ILE A 635 0.53 -0.63 38.28
C ILE A 635 0.38 -1.33 39.63
N LYS A 636 -0.13 -2.57 39.61
CA LYS A 636 0.07 -3.50 40.72
C LYS A 636 1.49 -4.08 40.63
N THR A 637 1.88 -4.81 41.67
CA THR A 637 3.20 -5.46 41.81
C THR A 637 3.52 -6.47 40.71
N VAL A 638 2.52 -7.01 40.00
CA VAL A 638 2.69 -8.05 38.95
C VAL A 638 2.37 -7.47 37.57
N LYS A 639 3.23 -7.75 36.57
CA LYS A 639 3.03 -7.30 35.19
C LYS A 639 2.20 -8.31 34.38
N PRO A 640 1.46 -7.87 33.34
CA PRO A 640 0.73 -8.79 32.45
C PRO A 640 1.63 -9.84 31.78
N SER A 641 2.90 -9.48 31.50
CA SER A 641 3.92 -10.38 30.97
C SER A 641 4.28 -11.53 31.92
N ASP A 642 4.12 -11.33 33.23
CA ASP A 642 4.38 -12.35 34.23
C ASP A 642 3.13 -13.21 34.46
N ALA A 643 1.96 -12.58 34.48
CA ALA A 643 0.67 -13.27 34.61
C ALA A 643 0.42 -14.26 33.46
N ILE A 644 0.77 -13.93 32.21
CA ILE A 644 0.64 -14.87 31.09
C ILE A 644 1.61 -16.06 31.21
N LYS A 645 2.82 -15.86 31.78
CA LYS A 645 3.76 -16.97 32.03
C LYS A 645 3.21 -17.92 33.09
N ILE A 646 2.67 -17.37 34.18
CA ILE A 646 1.99 -18.15 35.22
C ILE A 646 0.84 -18.96 34.61
N TYR A 647 0.03 -18.35 33.74
CA TYR A 647 -1.03 -19.05 33.03
C TYR A 647 -0.51 -20.23 32.19
N ARG A 648 0.51 -19.99 31.36
CA ARG A 648 1.12 -21.02 30.50
C ARG A 648 1.63 -22.22 31.32
N GLU A 649 2.26 -21.95 32.45
CA GLU A 649 2.78 -22.97 33.37
C GLU A 649 1.66 -23.75 34.07
N GLN A 650 0.70 -23.06 34.68
CA GLN A 650 -0.35 -23.69 35.48
C GLN A 650 -1.36 -24.46 34.63
N MET A 651 -1.77 -23.88 33.49
CA MET A 651 -2.74 -24.50 32.58
C MET A 651 -2.09 -25.44 31.56
N LYS A 652 -0.76 -25.52 31.51
CA LYS A 652 0.02 -26.34 30.56
C LYS A 652 -0.25 -25.99 29.09
N ILE A 653 -0.45 -24.70 28.80
CA ILE A 653 -0.67 -24.17 27.44
C ILE A 653 0.51 -23.25 27.11
N PRO A 654 1.68 -23.77 26.69
CA PRO A 654 2.90 -22.97 26.53
C PRO A 654 2.79 -21.90 25.43
N ASN A 655 1.92 -22.11 24.44
CA ASN A 655 1.75 -21.23 23.29
C ASN A 655 0.61 -20.21 23.47
N ALA A 656 0.13 -20.00 24.70
CA ALA A 656 -0.93 -19.02 24.97
C ALA A 656 -0.42 -17.60 24.69
N LYS A 657 -1.18 -16.84 23.90
CA LYS A 657 -0.80 -15.50 23.44
C LYS A 657 -1.57 -14.41 24.14
N LEU A 658 -0.93 -13.26 24.31
CA LEU A 658 -1.54 -12.06 24.89
C LEU A 658 -1.53 -10.92 23.87
N VAL A 659 -2.70 -10.35 23.62
CA VAL A 659 -2.88 -9.13 22.82
C VAL A 659 -3.48 -8.05 23.70
N VAL A 660 -2.81 -6.91 23.81
CA VAL A 660 -3.32 -5.73 24.52
C VAL A 660 -3.56 -4.60 23.52
N VAL A 661 -4.81 -4.26 23.30
CA VAL A 661 -5.25 -3.17 22.42
C VAL A 661 -5.49 -1.92 23.25
N SER A 662 -4.49 -1.04 23.25
CA SER A 662 -4.54 0.32 23.78
C SER A 662 -5.28 1.22 22.82
N MET A 663 -6.55 1.48 23.08
CA MET A 663 -7.41 2.22 22.18
C MET A 663 -7.07 3.72 22.12
N LYS A 664 -6.62 4.33 23.22
CA LYS A 664 -6.06 5.68 23.21
C LYS A 664 -4.56 5.63 22.91
N ASP A 665 -4.09 6.58 22.11
CA ASP A 665 -2.67 6.74 21.75
C ASP A 665 -1.87 7.19 22.99
N PHE A 666 -1.51 6.27 23.88
CA PHE A 666 -0.66 6.54 25.04
C PHE A 666 0.68 5.82 24.94
N ALA A 667 1.73 6.43 25.51
CA ALA A 667 3.10 5.90 25.48
C ALA A 667 3.21 4.63 26.33
N LEU A 668 3.25 3.48 25.64
CA LEU A 668 3.28 2.14 26.23
C LEU A 668 4.68 1.65 26.63
N SER A 669 5.55 2.54 27.09
CA SER A 669 6.87 2.17 27.65
C SER A 669 6.76 1.17 28.83
N MET A 670 5.55 0.86 29.29
CA MET A 670 5.26 0.01 30.44
C MET A 670 4.93 -1.45 30.10
N ILE A 671 4.65 -1.82 28.84
CA ILE A 671 4.32 -3.20 28.42
C ILE A 671 5.41 -3.79 27.49
N THR A 672 6.56 -3.15 27.31
CA THR A 672 7.65 -3.73 26.48
C THR A 672 8.15 -5.05 27.08
N SER A 673 7.74 -6.16 26.48
CA SER A 673 8.23 -7.51 26.77
C SER A 673 8.97 -8.01 25.54
N ASN A 674 10.11 -8.68 25.75
CA ASN A 674 10.79 -9.40 24.67
C ASN A 674 10.09 -10.70 24.29
N ASP A 675 9.01 -11.06 25.01
CA ASP A 675 8.22 -12.26 24.76
C ASP A 675 7.56 -12.22 23.37
N PRO A 676 7.89 -13.15 22.47
CA PRO A 676 7.36 -13.17 21.11
C PRO A 676 5.85 -13.41 21.05
N ASP A 677 5.25 -14.00 22.09
CA ASP A 677 3.82 -14.33 22.17
C ASP A 677 3.00 -13.24 22.87
N ILE A 678 3.56 -12.01 22.99
CA ILE A 678 2.85 -10.81 23.42
C ILE A 678 2.83 -9.78 22.28
N LEU A 679 1.64 -9.26 21.97
CA LEU A 679 1.42 -8.18 21.02
C LEU A 679 0.71 -7.01 21.69
N ILE A 680 1.25 -5.81 21.50
CA ILE A 680 0.64 -4.56 21.92
C ILE A 680 0.13 -3.85 20.68
N VAL A 681 -1.12 -3.39 20.70
CA VAL A 681 -1.70 -2.59 19.62
C VAL A 681 -2.02 -1.20 20.16
N CYS A 682 -1.53 -0.17 19.48
CA CYS A 682 -1.67 1.23 19.87
C CYS A 682 -2.60 1.98 18.91
N GLY A 683 -3.66 2.56 19.48
CA GLY A 683 -4.71 3.30 18.78
C GLY A 683 -5.71 2.40 18.08
N VAL A 684 -6.51 3.02 17.21
CA VAL A 684 -7.63 2.38 16.51
C VAL A 684 -7.50 2.57 15.01
N ASN A 685 -7.67 1.50 14.23
CA ASN A 685 -7.87 1.56 12.78
C ASN A 685 -8.65 0.34 12.25
N SER A 686 -8.99 0.34 10.96
CA SER A 686 -9.76 -0.75 10.36
C SER A 686 -9.02 -2.08 10.25
N THR A 687 -7.69 -2.10 10.35
CA THR A 687 -6.86 -3.29 10.09
C THR A 687 -6.45 -4.07 11.33
N ILE A 688 -6.80 -3.59 12.55
CA ILE A 688 -6.41 -4.22 13.82
C ILE A 688 -6.81 -5.70 13.88
N ILE A 689 -8.04 -6.05 13.50
CA ILE A 689 -8.48 -7.46 13.56
C ILE A 689 -7.64 -8.37 12.68
N LYS A 690 -7.28 -7.93 11.47
CA LYS A 690 -6.37 -8.68 10.60
C LYS A 690 -5.00 -8.89 11.25
N VAL A 691 -4.48 -7.89 11.96
CA VAL A 691 -3.22 -7.99 12.72
C VAL A 691 -3.35 -8.99 13.87
N ILE A 692 -4.41 -8.89 14.67
CA ILE A 692 -4.68 -9.80 15.79
C ILE A 692 -4.78 -11.24 15.28
N ASN A 693 -5.58 -11.46 14.24
CA ASN A 693 -5.78 -12.76 13.62
C ASN A 693 -4.46 -13.36 13.12
N SER A 694 -3.69 -12.56 12.37
CA SER A 694 -2.40 -12.99 11.85
C SER A 694 -1.42 -13.29 12.98
N PHE A 695 -1.35 -12.46 14.02
CA PHE A 695 -0.47 -12.70 15.17
C PHE A 695 -0.81 -14.02 15.87
N ILE A 696 -2.10 -14.29 16.12
CA ILE A 696 -2.56 -15.51 16.78
C ILE A 696 -2.21 -16.74 15.94
N ASP A 697 -2.32 -16.66 14.61
CA ASP A 697 -1.91 -17.70 13.66
C ASP A 697 -0.40 -17.73 13.34
N ASN A 698 0.46 -17.16 14.19
CA ASN A 698 1.93 -17.13 14.01
C ASN A 698 2.38 -16.43 12.71
N PHE A 699 1.62 -15.42 12.30
CA PHE A 699 1.80 -14.71 11.04
C PHE A 699 1.78 -15.67 9.84
N GLY A 700 1.04 -16.78 9.97
CA GLY A 700 0.76 -17.70 8.88
C GLY A 700 0.01 -16.99 7.76
N VAL A 701 0.40 -17.24 6.52
CA VAL A 701 -0.46 -16.89 5.38
C VAL A 701 -1.44 -18.03 5.21
N ALA A 702 -2.72 -17.71 5.17
CA ALA A 702 -3.75 -18.70 4.84
C ALA A 702 -3.36 -19.29 3.48
N ARG A 703 -3.15 -20.61 3.44
CA ARG A 703 -2.89 -21.28 2.16
C ARG A 703 -4.16 -21.11 1.30
N PRO A 704 -4.07 -20.52 0.10
CA PRO A 704 -5.22 -20.38 -0.77
C PRO A 704 -5.82 -21.73 -1.15
#